data_AF-A0AA36CJF6-F1
#
_entry.id   AF-A0AA36CJF6-F1
#
_cell.length_a   1.000
_cell.length_b   1.000
_cell.length_c   1.000
_cell.angle_alpha   90.00
_cell.angle_beta   90.00
_cell.angle_gamma   90.00
#
_symmetry.space_group_name_H-M   'P 1'
#
loop_
_entity.id
_entity.type
_entity.pdbx_description
1 polymer ?
#
loop_
_entity_poly.entity_id
_entity_poly.type
_entity_poly.pdbx_seq_one_letter_code
_entity_poly.pdbx_strand_id
1 'polypeptide(L)'
;AIEAALGEDNPTDAFRPLEASIDRRVNEAEALDGLAEKIEKTAPGPDARHLKRGAENLLDDVRAHGKKARTALQVAQKKADLHARFKRLADEAYGLCAAREADLDRDQGHLNRERLQATGRKKDEAERTPRKKTNRLATRLNSLYSDLNDLRPDRAQRRESWSAQRGQCEEMESGSATRTRTWLMFGRTLGGRDQTRCHHARTVRQQPAAIDDLKRDDIDGKIEAVQKLCQLGPRLAALVSVEEAGALEAQLTAATAKHGQLADRTEQCRIGLEAMAEQVSNFEQDVEALAEWLTAIEQDMADVEELPINPDELLEQTNLLSVDALVAASSQLQQLAGPPRADELYAHTAEMQKRVNQIADQVNRRAERLELADRATRGVVDELDYALEWFNDAKERVMHAEPLAIDPTYLNTQLRHQKALNEDLLDQQAKLRNTAIDCRKVARQLGSDGGQDALLLEKAEVAMQLSDEVSQLCKERTEILGQTLAHVDEIGHSFEDMNRWLDEVERDLAGQPSVTTATPSHELAKQQQHNLELSAVIAAQTPLVERFEYNVNSLAELVGPADVQALRQIYDQIVGRYNDVKNQVKSRGEAIDSILDATEAFGDRLDVFLATLEGAAESLRQPAAVSADPGLLQNRIAENEALLDSLREKEAALDAMKERANELLARAQPGDAAASEVAAKIQALDQLWGEIGRGAEMRGAFLNDALAKAHQFWAELDDCQKAIDDLKARLETLEPAIGQPERLREQQQGLTDIDGALFSDKSLHLGKAMEEAMQFHDDLSALHEFLEAAEQRLHSMGPAKNVAVEGDPTQARGAPTFPSRT
;
A
#
# COMPACT_ATOMS: atom_id res chain seq x y z
N ALA A 1 17.69 28.02 -9.51
CA ALA A 1 17.56 29.45 -9.17
C ALA A 1 16.09 29.87 -9.10
N ILE A 2 15.31 29.70 -10.18
CA ILE A 2 13.84 29.89 -10.14
C ILE A 2 13.17 28.99 -9.09
N GLU A 3 13.57 27.72 -9.01
CA GLU A 3 13.07 26.78 -7.99
C GLU A 3 13.44 27.17 -6.55
N ALA A 4 14.61 27.80 -6.35
CA ALA A 4 15.03 28.27 -5.03
C ALA A 4 14.26 29.53 -4.59
N ALA A 5 13.95 30.43 -5.53
CA ALA A 5 13.18 31.65 -5.30
C ALA A 5 11.68 31.39 -5.01
N LEU A 6 11.16 30.22 -5.41
CA LEU A 6 9.77 29.80 -5.14
C LEU A 6 9.56 29.29 -3.70
N GLY A 7 10.64 29.09 -2.92
CA GLY A 7 10.60 28.61 -1.53
C GLY A 7 10.77 29.69 -0.47
N GLU A 8 10.92 30.96 -0.83
CA GLU A 8 11.11 32.07 0.12
C GLU A 8 9.81 32.87 0.34
N ASP A 9 9.62 33.40 1.56
CA ASP A 9 8.42 34.15 1.99
C ASP A 9 8.16 35.45 1.19
N ASN A 10 9.17 35.97 0.48
CA ASN A 10 9.03 37.11 -0.44
C ASN A 10 9.72 36.82 -1.79
N PRO A 11 9.02 36.18 -2.75
CA PRO A 11 9.61 35.79 -4.03
C PRO A 11 10.18 36.98 -4.82
N THR A 12 9.64 38.18 -4.62
CA THR A 12 10.03 39.40 -5.35
C THR A 12 11.48 39.83 -5.12
N ASP A 13 12.03 39.62 -3.93
CA ASP A 13 13.42 39.99 -3.62
C ASP A 13 14.42 38.94 -4.13
N ALA A 14 14.00 37.67 -4.19
CA ALA A 14 14.81 36.55 -4.71
C ALA A 14 15.04 36.61 -6.23
N PHE A 15 14.15 37.27 -6.98
CA PHE A 15 14.21 37.30 -8.45
C PHE A 15 15.02 38.45 -9.06
N ARG A 16 15.21 39.58 -8.37
CA ARG A 16 16.03 40.71 -8.87
C ARG A 16 17.47 40.32 -9.28
N PRO A 17 18.22 39.50 -8.52
CA PRO A 17 19.56 39.09 -8.95
C PRO A 17 19.53 38.17 -10.19
N LEU A 18 18.45 37.42 -10.40
CA LEU A 18 18.26 36.57 -11.57
C LEU A 18 18.05 37.41 -12.84
N GLU A 19 17.20 38.44 -12.76
CA GLU A 19 16.94 39.39 -13.85
C GLU A 19 18.23 40.11 -14.29
N ALA A 20 19.00 40.63 -13.33
CA ALA A 20 20.29 41.24 -13.59
C ALA A 20 21.30 40.27 -14.25
N SER A 21 21.26 38.98 -13.90
CA SER A 21 22.11 37.96 -14.52
C SER A 21 21.70 37.64 -15.96
N ILE A 22 20.40 37.63 -16.25
CA ILE A 22 19.87 37.38 -17.60
C ILE A 22 20.25 38.54 -18.53
N ASP A 23 20.05 39.78 -18.09
CA ASP A 23 20.38 40.95 -18.90
C ASP A 23 21.89 41.05 -19.16
N ARG A 24 22.73 40.64 -18.19
CA ARG A 24 24.18 40.53 -18.40
C ARG A 24 24.53 39.53 -19.50
N ARG A 25 23.87 38.35 -19.51
CA ARG A 25 24.12 37.28 -20.50
C ARG A 25 23.65 37.66 -21.90
N VAL A 26 22.54 38.40 -22.01
CA VAL A 26 22.07 38.96 -23.28
C VAL A 26 23.11 39.95 -23.83
N ASN A 27 23.59 40.88 -23.00
CA ASN A 27 24.61 41.86 -23.42
C ASN A 27 25.93 41.20 -23.85
N GLU A 28 26.36 40.13 -23.16
CA GLU A 28 27.53 39.34 -23.53
C GLU A 28 27.35 38.63 -24.89
N ALA A 29 26.17 38.06 -25.15
CA ALA A 29 25.86 37.42 -26.42
C ALA A 29 25.78 38.42 -27.58
N GLU A 30 25.22 39.62 -27.36
CA GLU A 30 25.19 40.70 -28.36
C GLU A 30 26.60 41.21 -28.70
N ALA A 31 27.49 41.29 -27.71
CA ALA A 31 28.88 41.64 -27.94
C ALA A 31 29.62 40.57 -28.76
N LEU A 32 29.34 39.28 -28.50
CA LEU A 32 29.91 38.16 -29.27
C LEU A 32 29.40 38.14 -30.72
N ASP A 33 28.11 38.40 -30.93
CA ASP A 33 27.53 38.52 -32.27
C ASP A 33 28.14 39.68 -33.05
N GLY A 34 28.27 40.86 -32.43
CA GLY A 34 28.93 42.00 -33.04
C GLY A 34 30.43 41.79 -33.33
N LEU A 35 31.12 40.98 -32.52
CA LEU A 35 32.50 40.56 -32.81
C LEU A 35 32.56 39.57 -33.97
N ALA A 36 31.65 38.60 -34.01
CA ALA A 36 31.57 37.62 -35.11
C ALA A 36 31.22 38.30 -36.44
N GLU A 37 30.34 39.30 -36.43
CA GLU A 37 30.01 40.12 -37.60
C GLU A 37 31.22 40.95 -38.09
N LYS A 38 32.01 41.53 -37.18
CA LYS A 38 33.26 42.22 -37.53
C LYS A 38 34.30 41.25 -38.11
N ILE A 39 34.46 40.06 -37.52
CA ILE A 39 35.38 39.04 -38.02
C ILE A 39 34.97 38.62 -39.45
N GLU A 40 33.69 38.36 -39.70
CA GLU A 40 33.18 38.04 -41.03
C GLU A 40 33.44 39.17 -42.04
N LYS A 41 33.25 40.44 -41.66
CA LYS A 41 33.52 41.61 -42.52
C LYS A 41 35.00 41.80 -42.83
N THR A 42 35.89 41.52 -41.88
CA THR A 42 37.35 41.72 -42.05
C THR A 42 38.07 40.53 -42.67
N ALA A 43 37.59 39.30 -42.47
CA ALA A 43 38.19 38.06 -42.97
C ALA A 43 37.11 37.07 -43.42
N PRO A 44 36.44 37.31 -44.57
CA PRO A 44 35.31 36.49 -45.01
C PRO A 44 35.78 35.09 -45.40
N GLY A 45 35.12 34.07 -44.86
CA GLY A 45 35.46 32.66 -45.09
C GLY A 45 34.38 31.70 -44.59
N PRO A 46 34.50 30.39 -44.88
CA PRO A 46 33.58 29.37 -44.37
C PRO A 46 33.51 29.36 -42.84
N ASP A 47 34.67 29.45 -42.18
CA ASP A 47 34.78 29.40 -40.72
C ASP A 47 34.22 30.67 -40.06
N ALA A 48 34.46 31.85 -40.65
CA ALA A 48 33.88 33.10 -40.17
C ALA A 48 32.35 33.12 -40.30
N ARG A 49 31.80 32.57 -41.38
CA ARG A 49 30.34 32.40 -41.57
C ARG A 49 29.74 31.37 -40.62
N HIS A 50 30.50 30.35 -40.24
CA HIS A 50 30.07 29.37 -39.25
C HIS A 50 30.09 29.99 -37.84
N LEU A 51 31.13 30.75 -37.50
CA LEU A 51 31.24 31.48 -36.24
C LEU A 51 30.10 32.49 -36.07
N LYS A 52 29.78 33.25 -37.12
CA LYS A 52 28.67 34.21 -37.10
C LYS A 52 27.32 33.54 -36.90
N ARG A 53 27.00 32.50 -37.68
CA ARG A 53 25.76 31.72 -37.47
C ARG A 53 25.70 31.11 -36.06
N GLY A 54 26.83 30.68 -35.52
CA GLY A 54 26.91 30.20 -34.14
C GLY A 54 26.63 31.28 -33.10
N ALA A 55 27.13 32.50 -33.30
CA ALA A 55 26.88 33.64 -32.43
C ALA A 55 25.43 34.16 -32.54
N GLU A 56 24.88 34.23 -33.75
CA GLU A 56 23.47 34.57 -34.02
C GLU A 56 22.53 33.56 -33.32
N ASN A 57 22.78 32.25 -33.49
CA ASN A 57 21.98 31.22 -32.84
C ASN A 57 22.08 31.30 -31.30
N LEU A 58 23.28 31.51 -30.75
CA LEU A 58 23.46 31.67 -29.30
C LEU A 58 22.73 32.90 -28.76
N LEU A 59 22.75 34.01 -29.51
CA LEU A 59 22.04 35.23 -29.15
C LEU A 59 20.52 35.01 -29.15
N ASP A 60 19.99 34.34 -30.17
CA ASP A 60 18.58 34.01 -30.26
C ASP A 60 18.14 33.06 -29.13
N ASP A 61 18.95 32.05 -28.81
CA ASP A 61 18.70 31.14 -27.69
C ASP A 61 18.70 31.87 -26.34
N VAL A 62 19.71 32.72 -26.08
CA VAL A 62 19.79 33.49 -24.83
C VAL A 62 18.64 34.49 -24.71
N ARG A 63 18.21 35.12 -25.81
CA ARG A 63 17.02 35.99 -25.84
C ARG A 63 15.73 35.21 -25.60
N ALA A 64 15.59 34.01 -26.19
CA ALA A 64 14.43 33.14 -25.98
C ALA A 64 14.35 32.67 -24.52
N HIS A 65 15.48 32.26 -23.93
CA HIS A 65 15.56 31.89 -22.52
C HIS A 65 15.31 33.10 -21.60
N GLY A 66 15.81 34.28 -21.94
CA GLY A 66 15.53 35.52 -21.20
C GLY A 66 14.04 35.88 -21.21
N LYS A 67 13.36 35.74 -22.36
CA LYS A 67 11.91 35.97 -22.48
C LYS A 67 11.10 34.99 -21.62
N LYS A 68 11.49 33.71 -21.62
CA LYS A 68 10.86 32.68 -20.76
C LYS A 68 11.04 33.00 -19.28
N ALA A 69 12.24 33.39 -18.87
CA ALA A 69 12.53 33.75 -17.48
C ALA A 69 11.78 35.02 -17.02
N ARG A 70 11.68 36.06 -17.86
CA ARG A 70 10.87 37.26 -17.55
C ARG A 70 9.37 36.94 -17.48
N THR A 71 8.89 36.02 -18.30
CA THR A 71 7.48 35.56 -18.25
C THR A 71 7.22 34.80 -16.94
N ALA A 72 8.12 33.90 -16.55
CA ALA A 72 8.04 33.20 -15.28
C ALA A 72 8.08 34.17 -14.08
N LEU A 73 8.91 35.22 -14.16
CA LEU A 73 8.99 36.29 -13.17
C LEU A 73 7.65 37.05 -13.04
N GLN A 74 7.05 37.45 -14.15
CA GLN A 74 5.75 38.13 -14.15
C GLN A 74 4.64 37.25 -13.58
N VAL A 75 4.66 35.95 -13.85
CA VAL A 75 3.69 34.99 -13.28
C VAL A 75 3.88 34.85 -11.77
N ALA A 76 5.14 34.74 -11.30
CA ALA A 76 5.45 34.68 -9.87
C ALA A 76 5.04 35.97 -9.14
N GLN A 77 5.25 37.13 -9.74
CA GLN A 77 4.88 38.43 -9.18
C GLN A 77 3.35 38.60 -9.13
N LYS A 78 2.62 38.22 -10.19
CA LYS A 78 1.15 38.18 -10.18
C LYS A 78 0.60 37.23 -9.12
N LYS A 79 1.24 36.08 -8.90
CA LYS A 79 0.87 35.11 -7.85
C LYS A 79 1.06 35.70 -6.45
N ALA A 80 2.17 36.40 -6.21
CA ALA A 80 2.43 37.08 -4.95
C ALA A 80 1.43 38.22 -4.69
N ASP A 81 1.11 39.02 -5.71
CA ASP A 81 0.08 40.08 -5.62
C ASP A 81 -1.32 39.52 -5.34
N LEU A 82 -1.68 38.41 -5.98
CA LEU A 82 -2.96 37.73 -5.70
C LEU A 82 -2.99 37.22 -4.26
N HIS A 83 -1.92 36.59 -3.79
CA HIS A 83 -1.84 36.07 -2.44
C HIS A 83 -1.95 37.19 -1.39
N ALA A 84 -1.30 38.33 -1.62
CA ALA A 84 -1.40 39.50 -0.75
C ALA A 84 -2.81 40.13 -0.74
N ARG A 85 -3.53 40.10 -1.87
CA ARG A 85 -4.93 40.55 -1.95
C ARG A 85 -5.86 39.58 -1.22
N PHE A 86 -5.66 38.28 -1.39
CA PHE A 86 -6.44 37.24 -0.72
C PHE A 86 -6.28 37.33 0.80
N LYS A 87 -5.05 37.54 1.27
CA LYS A 87 -4.75 37.72 2.69
C LYS A 87 -5.44 38.96 3.28
N ARG A 88 -5.45 40.09 2.56
CA ARG A 88 -6.19 41.30 2.99
C ARG A 88 -7.71 41.08 3.05
N LEU A 89 -8.28 40.41 2.05
CA LEU A 89 -9.71 40.08 2.04
C LEU A 89 -10.08 39.11 3.17
N ALA A 90 -9.22 38.14 3.47
CA ALA A 90 -9.39 37.25 4.61
C ALA A 90 -9.34 38.03 5.94
N ASP A 91 -8.37 38.92 6.12
CA ASP A 91 -8.25 39.76 7.32
C ASP A 91 -9.46 40.71 7.49
N GLU A 92 -9.96 41.29 6.39
CA GLU A 92 -11.20 42.09 6.39
C GLU A 92 -12.43 41.24 6.75
N ALA A 93 -12.56 40.04 6.21
CA ALA A 93 -13.65 39.13 6.54
C ALA A 93 -13.61 38.71 8.02
N TYR A 94 -12.43 38.40 8.55
CA TYR A 94 -12.25 38.12 9.98
C TYR A 94 -12.59 39.33 10.85
N GLY A 95 -12.18 40.54 10.45
CA GLY A 95 -12.54 41.77 11.14
C GLY A 95 -14.04 42.05 11.14
N LEU A 96 -14.73 41.80 10.03
CA LEU A 96 -16.19 41.93 9.93
C LEU A 96 -16.93 40.90 10.78
N CYS A 97 -16.45 39.66 10.82
CA CYS A 97 -17.01 38.61 11.68
C CYS A 97 -16.85 38.96 13.16
N ALA A 98 -15.66 39.41 13.59
CA ALA A 98 -15.41 39.84 14.96
C ALA A 98 -16.26 41.06 15.36
N ALA A 99 -16.46 42.02 14.45
CA ALA A 99 -17.36 43.15 14.67
C ALA A 99 -18.82 42.71 14.78
N ARG A 100 -19.24 41.71 13.99
CA ARG A 100 -20.58 41.13 14.02
C ARG A 100 -20.85 40.40 15.33
N GLU A 101 -19.88 39.66 15.86
CA GLU A 101 -19.96 39.02 17.19
C GLU A 101 -20.08 40.07 18.30
N ALA A 102 -19.27 41.13 18.27
CA ALA A 102 -19.36 42.21 19.25
C ALA A 102 -20.69 42.99 19.20
N ASP A 103 -21.32 43.08 18.02
CA ASP A 103 -22.66 43.64 17.85
C ASP A 103 -23.75 42.71 18.39
N LEU A 104 -23.62 41.39 18.16
CA LEU A 104 -24.54 40.38 18.70
C LEU A 104 -24.50 40.35 20.24
N ASP A 105 -23.31 40.45 20.84
CA ASP A 105 -23.15 40.52 22.29
C ASP A 105 -23.79 41.78 22.89
N ARG A 106 -23.66 42.93 22.20
CA ARG A 106 -24.34 44.17 22.60
C ARG A 106 -25.86 44.08 22.47
N ASP A 107 -26.35 43.50 21.38
CA ASP A 107 -27.80 43.29 21.17
C ASP A 107 -28.38 42.30 22.19
N GLN A 108 -27.62 41.28 22.59
CA GLN A 108 -28.01 40.33 23.64
C GLN A 108 -28.03 40.99 25.03
N GLY A 109 -27.07 41.89 25.30
CA GLY A 109 -27.08 42.75 26.49
C GLY A 109 -28.27 43.73 26.52
N HIS A 110 -28.67 44.26 25.36
CA HIS A 110 -29.85 45.12 25.22
C HIS A 110 -31.17 44.35 25.41
N LEU A 111 -31.28 43.15 24.84
CA LEU A 111 -32.44 42.27 24.98
C LEU A 111 -32.64 41.77 26.42
N ASN A 112 -31.55 41.50 27.15
CA ASN A 112 -31.63 41.15 28.57
C ASN A 112 -32.11 42.33 29.43
N ARG A 113 -31.74 43.57 29.07
CA ARG A 113 -32.21 44.80 29.72
C ARG A 113 -33.68 45.10 29.40
N GLU A 114 -34.11 44.88 28.16
CA GLU A 114 -35.52 44.98 27.74
C GLU A 114 -36.40 43.90 28.40
N ARG A 115 -35.89 42.66 28.59
CA ARG A 115 -36.62 41.60 29.32
C ARG A 115 -36.88 41.95 30.79
N LEU A 116 -35.90 42.59 31.46
CA LEU A 116 -36.04 43.08 32.83
C LEU A 116 -37.04 44.25 32.96
N GLN A 117 -37.20 45.05 31.90
CA GLN A 117 -38.22 46.11 31.84
C GLN A 117 -39.61 45.58 31.43
N ALA A 118 -39.66 44.49 30.67
CA ALA A 118 -40.90 43.85 30.18
C ALA A 118 -41.65 43.04 31.24
N THR A 119 -40.98 42.55 32.30
CA THR A 119 -41.63 41.87 33.43
C THR A 119 -42.35 42.83 34.39
N GLY A 120 -42.06 44.13 34.33
CA GLY A 120 -42.68 45.16 35.19
C GLY A 120 -43.89 45.90 34.60
N ARG A 121 -44.25 45.67 33.33
CA ARG A 121 -45.22 46.52 32.59
C ARG A 121 -46.22 45.77 31.69
N LYS A 122 -46.65 44.56 32.08
CA LYS A 122 -47.73 43.83 31.37
C LYS A 122 -48.75 43.19 32.32
N LYS A 123 -49.33 44.01 33.20
CA LYS A 123 -50.77 43.96 33.46
C LYS A 123 -51.34 44.99 32.49
N ASP A 124 -52.33 44.59 31.71
CA ASP A 124 -53.05 45.38 30.71
C ASP A 124 -52.52 45.26 29.27
N GLU A 125 -53.48 44.94 28.40
CA GLU A 125 -53.48 45.05 26.93
C GLU A 125 -52.78 43.94 26.14
N ALA A 126 -53.49 42.81 26.14
CA ALA A 126 -53.69 41.98 24.98
C ALA A 126 -54.23 42.80 23.80
N GLU A 127 -53.54 42.76 22.65
CA GLU A 127 -54.09 42.46 21.32
C GLU A 127 -53.05 42.75 20.22
N ARG A 128 -52.99 41.86 19.23
CA ARG A 128 -52.32 41.96 17.92
C ARG A 128 -50.81 41.69 17.86
N THR A 129 -50.52 40.46 17.47
CA THR A 129 -49.27 39.83 17.00
C THR A 129 -48.81 40.38 15.62
N PRO A 130 -47.59 40.05 15.13
CA PRO A 130 -46.50 41.03 15.00
C PRO A 130 -45.93 41.10 13.57
N ARG A 131 -45.00 42.04 13.33
CA ARG A 131 -43.77 41.89 12.52
C ARG A 131 -43.36 43.24 11.93
N LYS A 132 -42.53 44.00 12.66
CA LYS A 132 -41.62 44.99 12.10
C LYS A 132 -40.31 44.98 12.88
N LYS A 133 -39.33 44.23 12.39
CA LYS A 133 -37.89 44.46 12.61
C LYS A 133 -37.06 43.70 11.56
N THR A 134 -37.40 43.94 10.30
CA THR A 134 -36.52 43.73 9.13
C THR A 134 -36.58 44.99 8.26
N ASN A 135 -36.38 46.15 8.89
CA ASN A 135 -36.41 47.44 8.17
C ASN A 135 -35.21 48.34 8.52
N ARG A 136 -34.04 47.71 8.72
CA ARG A 136 -32.75 48.42 8.79
C ARG A 136 -31.68 47.84 7.87
N LEU A 137 -31.86 46.64 7.33
CA LEU A 137 -31.08 46.12 6.20
C LEU A 137 -31.58 46.65 4.85
N ALA A 138 -32.88 46.91 4.71
CA ALA A 138 -33.47 47.50 3.50
C ALA A 138 -33.06 48.97 3.27
N THR A 139 -32.82 49.75 4.33
CA THR A 139 -32.37 51.14 4.19
C THR A 139 -30.87 51.26 3.90
N ARG A 140 -30.07 50.24 4.27
CA ARG A 140 -28.62 50.22 4.01
C ARG A 140 -28.28 49.64 2.62
N LEU A 141 -29.11 48.73 2.12
CA LEU A 141 -29.10 48.31 0.71
C LEU A 141 -29.50 49.45 -0.24
N ASN A 142 -30.47 50.30 0.13
CA ASN A 142 -30.85 51.46 -0.71
C ASN A 142 -29.86 52.64 -0.67
N SER A 143 -28.97 52.72 0.33
CA SER A 143 -27.87 53.71 0.31
C SER A 143 -26.68 53.20 -0.50
N LEU A 144 -26.36 51.90 -0.45
CA LEU A 144 -25.33 51.31 -1.32
C LEU A 144 -25.76 51.21 -2.79
N TYR A 145 -27.06 51.15 -3.08
CA TYR A 145 -27.58 51.28 -4.45
C TYR A 145 -27.54 52.73 -4.99
N SER A 146 -27.43 53.72 -4.10
CA SER A 146 -27.25 55.13 -4.48
C SER A 146 -25.76 55.45 -4.73
N ASP A 147 -24.85 54.91 -3.93
CA ASP A 147 -23.40 55.18 -4.08
C ASP A 147 -22.76 54.37 -5.23
N LEU A 148 -23.34 53.22 -5.61
CA LEU A 148 -22.94 52.50 -6.84
C LEU A 148 -23.37 53.21 -8.14
N ASN A 149 -24.25 54.21 -8.03
CA ASN A 149 -24.67 55.04 -9.16
C ASN A 149 -23.75 56.25 -9.39
N ASP A 150 -22.82 56.53 -8.45
CA ASP A 150 -21.87 57.65 -8.52
C ASP A 150 -20.45 57.26 -9.02
N LEU A 151 -20.26 56.01 -9.48
CA LEU A 151 -19.03 55.57 -10.17
C LEU A 151 -19.29 55.09 -11.62
N ARG A 152 -20.20 55.76 -12.32
CA ARG A 152 -20.07 55.89 -13.78
C ARG A 152 -19.13 57.07 -14.07
N PRO A 153 -17.94 56.85 -14.65
CA PRO A 153 -17.34 57.90 -15.46
C PRO A 153 -18.24 58.13 -16.68
N ASP A 154 -19.01 59.19 -16.54
CA ASP A 154 -19.42 60.14 -17.55
C ASP A 154 -19.87 59.59 -18.93
N ARG A 155 -21.20 59.61 -19.12
CA ARG A 155 -21.84 59.51 -20.44
C ARG A 155 -21.52 60.72 -21.35
N ALA A 156 -20.87 61.78 -20.87
CA ALA A 156 -20.42 62.89 -21.71
C ALA A 156 -19.11 62.62 -22.47
N GLN A 157 -18.21 61.76 -21.96
CA GLN A 157 -16.91 61.53 -22.60
C GLN A 157 -16.92 60.47 -23.74
N ARG A 158 -17.97 59.64 -23.80
CA ARG A 158 -18.17 58.68 -24.92
C ARG A 158 -18.90 59.26 -26.13
N ARG A 159 -19.62 60.39 -25.99
CA ARG A 159 -20.19 61.11 -27.15
C ARG A 159 -19.15 61.89 -27.94
N GLU A 160 -18.02 62.28 -27.33
CA GLU A 160 -16.91 62.94 -28.06
C GLU A 160 -15.92 61.94 -28.70
N SER A 161 -15.82 60.70 -28.19
CA SER A 161 -14.97 59.64 -28.77
C SER A 161 -15.54 59.06 -30.08
N TRP A 162 -16.86 59.03 -30.26
CA TRP A 162 -17.48 58.64 -31.54
C TRP A 162 -17.47 59.75 -32.61
N SER A 163 -17.14 61.00 -32.24
CA SER A 163 -16.86 62.09 -33.19
C SER A 163 -15.37 62.22 -33.55
N ALA A 164 -14.44 61.76 -32.71
CA ALA A 164 -13.00 61.85 -32.98
C ALA A 164 -12.45 60.69 -33.84
N GLN A 165 -13.18 59.58 -33.98
CA GLN A 165 -12.78 58.43 -34.80
C GLN A 165 -13.41 58.40 -36.20
N ARG A 166 -14.28 59.37 -36.51
CA ARG A 166 -14.85 59.60 -37.84
C ARG A 166 -13.94 60.49 -38.74
N GLY A 167 -12.83 61.00 -38.20
CA GLY A 167 -11.88 61.88 -38.90
C GLY A 167 -10.54 61.24 -39.29
N GLN A 168 -10.37 59.92 -39.17
CA GLN A 168 -9.11 59.22 -39.52
C GLN A 168 -9.30 58.04 -40.49
N CYS A 169 -10.32 58.10 -41.35
CA CYS A 169 -10.44 57.23 -42.53
C CYS A 169 -10.67 58.05 -43.82
N GLU A 170 -10.03 59.20 -43.92
CA GLU A 170 -9.72 59.83 -45.22
C GLU A 170 -8.21 59.68 -45.42
N GLU A 171 -7.84 59.14 -46.59
CA GLU A 171 -6.48 58.76 -47.03
C GLU A 171 -6.00 57.34 -46.68
N MET A 172 -6.67 56.33 -47.25
CA MET A 172 -5.98 55.28 -48.00
C MET A 172 -7.00 54.44 -48.77
N GLU A 173 -7.17 54.75 -50.05
CA GLU A 173 -6.80 53.87 -51.17
C GLU A 173 -7.45 54.36 -52.47
N SER A 174 -6.63 55.09 -53.22
CA SER A 174 -6.69 55.08 -54.68
C SER A 174 -6.27 53.68 -55.17
N GLY A 175 -7.08 53.04 -55.99
CA GLY A 175 -6.74 51.69 -56.43
C GLY A 175 -7.79 50.98 -57.28
N SER A 176 -7.99 51.46 -58.50
CA SER A 176 -8.23 50.63 -59.71
C SER A 176 -9.12 49.38 -59.54
N ALA A 177 -10.42 49.51 -59.81
CA ALA A 177 -11.00 49.17 -61.12
C ALA A 177 -11.41 47.70 -61.33
N THR A 178 -12.68 47.59 -61.73
CA THR A 178 -13.25 46.56 -62.63
C THR A 178 -13.68 45.23 -61.99
N ARG A 179 -14.97 45.16 -61.61
CA ARG A 179 -15.98 44.27 -62.23
C ARG A 179 -17.24 44.20 -61.36
N THR A 180 -18.30 44.87 -61.78
CA THR A 180 -19.67 44.29 -61.84
C THR A 180 -20.63 45.30 -62.46
N ARG A 181 -20.58 45.33 -63.80
CA ARG A 181 -21.50 46.04 -64.68
C ARG A 181 -22.82 45.26 -64.80
N THR A 182 -23.48 44.97 -63.67
CA THR A 182 -24.71 44.17 -63.66
C THR A 182 -25.67 44.47 -62.49
N TRP A 183 -25.65 45.69 -61.94
CA TRP A 183 -26.67 46.13 -60.97
C TRP A 183 -27.38 47.45 -61.31
N LEU A 184 -26.90 48.19 -62.32
CA LEU A 184 -27.57 49.38 -62.86
C LEU A 184 -28.71 49.08 -63.85
N MET A 185 -29.15 47.82 -63.97
CA MET A 185 -30.23 47.42 -64.90
C MET A 185 -31.45 46.80 -64.23
N PHE A 186 -31.47 46.61 -62.90
CA PHE A 186 -32.65 46.10 -62.19
C PHE A 186 -33.47 47.19 -61.47
N GLY A 187 -32.90 48.39 -61.28
CA GLY A 187 -33.62 49.58 -60.80
C GLY A 187 -34.44 50.32 -61.87
N ARG A 188 -34.86 49.66 -62.96
CA ARG A 188 -35.63 50.27 -64.06
C ARG A 188 -37.07 49.77 -64.21
N THR A 189 -37.55 48.89 -63.33
CA THR A 189 -38.94 48.38 -63.36
C THR A 189 -39.82 48.93 -62.22
N LEU A 190 -39.36 49.96 -61.50
CA LEU A 190 -40.18 50.83 -60.64
C LEU A 190 -40.15 52.31 -61.11
N GLY A 191 -39.73 52.56 -62.35
CA GLY A 191 -39.53 53.90 -62.90
C GLY A 191 -40.79 54.71 -63.26
N GLY A 192 -41.94 54.39 -62.67
CA GLY A 192 -43.21 55.08 -62.94
C GLY A 192 -43.81 55.88 -61.77
N ARG A 193 -43.37 55.64 -60.52
CA ARG A 193 -44.03 56.22 -59.32
C ARG A 193 -43.15 57.17 -58.48
N ASP A 194 -41.84 57.17 -58.66
CA ASP A 194 -40.94 58.08 -57.92
C ASP A 194 -40.96 59.53 -58.43
N GLN A 195 -41.32 59.75 -59.70
CA GLN A 195 -41.44 61.11 -60.23
C GLN A 195 -42.62 61.87 -59.63
N THR A 196 -43.71 61.19 -59.27
CA THR A 196 -44.89 61.79 -58.64
C THR A 196 -44.70 62.10 -57.15
N ARG A 197 -43.92 61.27 -56.44
CA ARG A 197 -43.53 61.43 -55.02
C ARG A 197 -42.73 62.72 -54.79
N CYS A 198 -41.64 62.87 -55.55
CA CYS A 198 -40.79 64.07 -55.50
C CYS A 198 -41.50 65.33 -55.98
N HIS A 199 -42.54 65.21 -56.82
CA HIS A 199 -43.24 66.38 -57.31
C HIS A 199 -44.14 67.01 -56.24
N HIS A 200 -44.90 66.22 -55.48
CA HIS A 200 -45.88 66.75 -54.54
C HIS A 200 -45.32 67.13 -53.15
N ALA A 201 -44.31 66.41 -52.62
CA ALA A 201 -43.60 66.87 -51.43
C ALA A 201 -42.92 68.22 -51.69
N ARG A 202 -42.37 68.37 -52.90
CA ARG A 202 -41.86 69.63 -53.42
C ARG A 202 -42.97 70.67 -53.61
N THR A 203 -44.16 70.28 -54.08
CA THR A 203 -45.32 71.19 -54.15
C THR A 203 -45.73 71.71 -52.77
N VAL A 204 -45.88 70.85 -51.76
CA VAL A 204 -46.24 71.27 -50.39
C VAL A 204 -45.16 72.15 -49.78
N ARG A 205 -43.87 71.87 -50.01
CA ARG A 205 -42.75 72.73 -49.58
C ARG A 205 -42.71 74.08 -50.32
N GLN A 206 -43.27 74.16 -51.54
CA GLN A 206 -43.32 75.37 -52.35
C GLN A 206 -44.58 76.21 -52.14
N GLN A 207 -45.64 75.64 -51.54
CA GLN A 207 -46.90 76.34 -51.31
C GLN A 207 -46.81 77.50 -50.31
N PRO A 208 -46.05 77.44 -49.20
CA PRO A 208 -45.83 78.60 -48.32
C PRO A 208 -45.24 79.80 -49.07
N ALA A 209 -44.23 79.58 -49.92
CA ALA A 209 -43.63 80.63 -50.74
C ALA A 209 -44.64 81.22 -51.73
N ALA A 210 -45.51 80.40 -52.33
CA ALA A 210 -46.58 80.88 -53.20
C ALA A 210 -47.66 81.70 -52.44
N ILE A 211 -47.92 81.38 -51.16
CA ILE A 211 -48.79 82.18 -50.29
C ILE A 211 -48.12 83.49 -49.88
N ASP A 212 -46.80 83.50 -49.64
CA ASP A 212 -46.03 84.72 -49.37
C ASP A 212 -46.07 85.68 -50.57
N ASP A 213 -45.92 85.15 -51.78
CA ASP A 213 -46.03 85.94 -53.01
C ASP A 213 -47.46 86.51 -53.17
N LEU A 214 -48.50 85.71 -52.92
CA LEU A 214 -49.90 86.16 -52.96
C LEU A 214 -50.21 87.20 -51.87
N LYS A 215 -49.67 87.02 -50.67
CA LYS A 215 -49.82 87.99 -49.57
C LYS A 215 -49.14 89.31 -49.93
N ARG A 216 -47.91 89.26 -50.45
CA ARG A 216 -47.14 90.45 -50.84
C ARG A 216 -47.80 91.22 -51.98
N ASP A 217 -48.18 90.52 -53.05
CA ASP A 217 -48.60 91.16 -54.29
C ASP A 217 -50.09 91.54 -54.30
N ASP A 218 -50.97 90.68 -53.76
CA ASP A 218 -52.43 90.85 -53.88
C ASP A 218 -53.10 91.37 -52.61
N ILE A 219 -52.54 91.13 -51.42
CA ILE A 219 -53.12 91.56 -50.14
C ILE A 219 -52.42 92.82 -49.62
N ASP A 220 -51.12 92.76 -49.35
CA ASP A 220 -50.33 93.88 -48.85
C ASP A 220 -50.22 94.99 -49.91
N GLY A 221 -50.08 94.62 -51.19
CA GLY A 221 -50.10 95.57 -52.31
C GLY A 221 -51.38 96.42 -52.41
N LYS A 222 -52.49 95.99 -51.79
CA LYS A 222 -53.76 96.76 -51.75
C LYS A 222 -53.89 97.65 -50.51
N ILE A 223 -52.96 97.59 -49.56
CA ILE A 223 -53.04 98.34 -48.29
C ILE A 223 -53.06 99.85 -48.53
N GLU A 224 -52.25 100.36 -49.46
CA GLU A 224 -52.25 101.79 -49.81
C GLU A 224 -53.58 102.24 -50.43
N ALA A 225 -54.21 101.38 -51.25
CA ALA A 225 -55.49 101.69 -51.87
C ALA A 225 -56.62 101.73 -50.83
N VAL A 226 -56.62 100.79 -49.87
CA VAL A 226 -57.55 100.77 -48.72
C VAL A 226 -57.30 101.97 -47.81
N GLN A 227 -56.05 102.35 -47.54
CA GLN A 227 -55.71 103.55 -46.76
C GLN A 227 -56.14 104.85 -47.45
N LYS A 228 -55.94 104.96 -48.78
CA LYS A 228 -56.45 106.10 -49.58
C LYS A 228 -57.97 106.20 -49.54
N LEU A 229 -58.68 105.06 -49.65
CA LEU A 229 -60.13 105.01 -49.47
C LEU A 229 -60.53 105.48 -48.06
N CYS A 230 -59.83 105.06 -47.01
CA CYS A 230 -60.07 105.51 -45.63
C CYS A 230 -59.82 107.01 -45.42
N GLN A 231 -58.90 107.62 -46.16
CA GLN A 231 -58.63 109.07 -46.09
C GLN A 231 -59.63 109.91 -46.91
N LEU A 232 -60.10 109.38 -48.06
CA LEU A 232 -61.07 110.06 -48.93
C LEU A 232 -62.51 109.89 -48.45
N GLY A 233 -62.84 108.75 -47.83
CA GLY A 233 -64.17 108.41 -47.34
C GLY A 233 -64.81 109.48 -46.46
N PRO A 234 -64.14 109.94 -45.38
CA PRO A 234 -64.66 111.00 -44.51
C PRO A 234 -64.86 112.34 -45.23
N ARG A 235 -64.00 112.63 -46.24
CA ARG A 235 -64.09 113.87 -47.04
C ARG A 235 -65.25 113.82 -48.04
N LEU A 236 -65.55 112.64 -48.59
CA LEU A 236 -66.72 112.43 -49.44
C LEU A 236 -68.00 112.39 -48.61
N ALA A 237 -68.00 111.72 -47.46
CA ALA A 237 -69.12 111.68 -46.51
C ALA A 237 -69.59 113.08 -46.07
N ALA A 238 -68.67 114.04 -45.94
CA ALA A 238 -68.99 115.45 -45.64
C ALA A 238 -69.70 116.22 -46.77
N LEU A 239 -69.75 115.66 -47.99
CA LEU A 239 -70.32 116.28 -49.19
C LEU A 239 -71.64 115.62 -49.65
N VAL A 240 -72.12 114.59 -48.95
CA VAL A 240 -73.34 113.82 -49.28
C VAL A 240 -74.37 113.87 -48.14
N SER A 241 -75.58 113.38 -48.37
CA SER A 241 -76.63 113.34 -47.33
C SER A 241 -76.23 112.40 -46.16
N VAL A 242 -76.80 112.61 -44.97
CA VAL A 242 -76.46 111.81 -43.76
C VAL A 242 -76.70 110.30 -43.96
N GLU A 243 -77.75 109.92 -44.70
CA GLU A 243 -78.01 108.51 -45.05
C GLU A 243 -76.95 107.95 -46.01
N GLU A 244 -76.53 108.71 -47.02
CA GLU A 244 -75.50 108.29 -47.98
C GLU A 244 -74.10 108.26 -47.35
N ALA A 245 -73.81 109.19 -46.45
CA ALA A 245 -72.57 109.22 -45.65
C ALA A 245 -72.47 107.98 -44.74
N GLY A 246 -73.56 107.61 -44.05
CA GLY A 246 -73.62 106.40 -43.24
C GLY A 246 -73.46 105.11 -44.05
N ALA A 247 -74.07 105.06 -45.25
CA ALA A 247 -73.88 103.94 -46.18
C ALA A 247 -72.43 103.84 -46.69
N LEU A 248 -71.79 104.96 -47.00
CA LEU A 248 -70.40 105.01 -47.45
C LEU A 248 -69.44 104.57 -46.34
N GLU A 249 -69.60 105.07 -45.10
CA GLU A 249 -68.80 104.65 -43.94
C GLU A 249 -68.99 103.16 -43.61
N ALA A 250 -70.21 102.63 -43.72
CA ALA A 250 -70.48 101.20 -43.54
C ALA A 250 -69.77 100.35 -44.60
N GLN A 251 -69.78 100.78 -45.87
CA GLN A 251 -69.05 100.10 -46.95
C GLN A 251 -67.53 100.17 -46.78
N LEU A 252 -67.01 101.30 -46.30
CA LEU A 252 -65.59 101.49 -46.02
C LEU A 252 -65.11 100.62 -44.84
N THR A 253 -65.90 100.58 -43.78
CA THR A 253 -65.66 99.70 -42.63
C THR A 253 -65.72 98.23 -43.04
N ALA A 254 -66.68 97.86 -43.89
CA ALA A 254 -66.79 96.51 -44.44
C ALA A 254 -65.63 96.13 -45.36
N ALA A 255 -65.10 97.07 -46.17
CA ALA A 255 -63.95 96.82 -47.05
C ALA A 255 -62.65 96.63 -46.24
N THR A 256 -62.41 97.47 -45.22
CA THR A 256 -61.26 97.35 -44.32
C THR A 256 -61.34 96.07 -43.49
N ALA A 257 -62.53 95.71 -42.99
CA ALA A 257 -62.74 94.45 -42.27
C ALA A 257 -62.50 93.22 -43.17
N LYS A 258 -62.94 93.25 -44.43
CA LYS A 258 -62.68 92.17 -45.40
C LYS A 258 -61.20 92.02 -45.74
N HIS A 259 -60.47 93.13 -45.90
CA HIS A 259 -59.02 93.09 -46.13
C HIS A 259 -58.28 92.49 -44.92
N GLY A 260 -58.61 92.92 -43.70
CA GLY A 260 -58.06 92.34 -42.47
C GLY A 260 -58.35 90.84 -42.33
N GLN A 261 -59.60 90.41 -42.56
CA GLN A 261 -59.97 88.99 -42.54
C GLN A 261 -59.23 88.16 -43.60
N LEU A 262 -58.99 88.70 -44.80
CA LEU A 262 -58.21 88.03 -45.85
C LEU A 262 -56.73 87.95 -45.48
N ALA A 263 -56.16 89.00 -44.86
CA ALA A 263 -54.78 88.99 -44.38
C ALA A 263 -54.59 87.96 -43.25
N ASP A 264 -55.48 87.96 -42.25
CA ASP A 264 -55.44 87.01 -41.13
C ASP A 264 -55.60 85.56 -41.62
N ARG A 265 -56.52 85.31 -42.55
CA ARG A 265 -56.77 83.97 -43.10
C ARG A 265 -55.64 83.48 -43.99
N THR A 266 -55.00 84.38 -44.75
CA THR A 266 -53.81 84.05 -45.55
C THR A 266 -52.61 83.73 -44.66
N GLU A 267 -52.42 84.49 -43.57
CA GLU A 267 -51.38 84.23 -42.58
C GLU A 267 -51.61 82.92 -41.82
N GLN A 268 -52.85 82.63 -41.42
CA GLN A 268 -53.21 81.35 -40.80
C GLN A 268 -52.98 80.16 -41.74
N CYS A 269 -53.32 80.30 -43.03
CA CYS A 269 -53.00 79.28 -44.05
C CYS A 269 -51.49 79.11 -44.25
N ARG A 270 -50.72 80.20 -44.26
CA ARG A 270 -49.25 80.18 -44.37
C ARG A 270 -48.62 79.39 -43.23
N ILE A 271 -48.95 79.75 -41.99
CA ILE A 271 -48.43 79.09 -40.78
C ILE A 271 -48.82 77.60 -40.76
N GLY A 272 -50.06 77.27 -41.15
CA GLY A 272 -50.52 75.88 -41.24
C GLY A 272 -49.76 75.05 -42.28
N LEU A 273 -49.48 75.60 -43.46
CA LEU A 273 -48.73 74.91 -44.51
C LEU A 273 -47.23 74.78 -44.20
N GLU A 274 -46.64 75.76 -43.50
CA GLU A 274 -45.25 75.64 -43.01
C GLU A 274 -45.11 74.50 -42.00
N ALA A 275 -46.02 74.44 -41.01
CA ALA A 275 -46.03 73.34 -40.04
C ALA A 275 -46.20 71.98 -40.71
N MET A 276 -47.07 71.87 -41.73
CA MET A 276 -47.21 70.64 -42.53
C MET A 276 -45.96 70.29 -43.34
N ALA A 277 -45.31 71.29 -43.97
CA ALA A 277 -44.10 71.07 -44.75
C ALA A 277 -42.94 70.58 -43.87
N GLU A 278 -42.82 71.13 -42.65
CA GLU A 278 -41.87 70.67 -41.64
C GLU A 278 -42.15 69.22 -41.21
N GLN A 279 -43.41 68.88 -40.89
CA GLN A 279 -43.80 67.52 -40.53
C GLN A 279 -43.52 66.49 -41.63
N VAL A 280 -43.78 66.84 -42.90
CA VAL A 280 -43.46 65.96 -44.05
C VAL A 280 -41.95 65.79 -44.21
N SER A 281 -41.16 66.84 -43.98
CA SER A 281 -39.70 66.75 -44.04
C SER A 281 -39.13 65.86 -42.95
N ASN A 282 -39.59 66.01 -41.72
CA ASN A 282 -39.15 65.18 -40.59
C ASN A 282 -39.52 63.72 -40.83
N PHE A 283 -40.73 63.44 -41.29
CA PHE A 283 -41.15 62.07 -41.60
C PHE A 283 -40.34 61.41 -42.72
N GLU A 284 -40.03 62.11 -43.81
CA GLU A 284 -39.18 61.56 -44.89
C GLU A 284 -37.78 61.21 -44.37
N GLN A 285 -37.19 62.09 -43.55
CA GLN A 285 -35.89 61.86 -42.93
C GLN A 285 -35.91 60.68 -41.96
N ASP A 286 -36.95 60.57 -41.12
CA ASP A 286 -37.11 59.48 -40.16
C ASP A 286 -37.32 58.12 -40.86
N VAL A 287 -38.06 58.11 -41.98
CA VAL A 287 -38.28 56.91 -42.79
C VAL A 287 -37.00 56.44 -43.49
N GLU A 288 -36.22 57.36 -44.06
CA GLU A 288 -34.95 57.04 -44.72
C GLU A 288 -33.93 56.52 -43.71
N ALA A 289 -33.79 57.19 -42.56
CA ALA A 289 -32.93 56.75 -41.47
C ALA A 289 -33.30 55.35 -40.95
N LEU A 290 -34.60 55.05 -40.78
CA LEU A 290 -35.06 53.73 -40.37
C LEU A 290 -34.80 52.66 -41.45
N ALA A 291 -34.95 53.00 -42.74
CA ALA A 291 -34.70 52.06 -43.82
C ALA A 291 -33.22 51.68 -43.95
N GLU A 292 -32.32 52.66 -43.79
CA GLU A 292 -30.88 52.43 -43.75
C GLU A 292 -30.49 51.54 -42.56
N TRP A 293 -30.99 51.88 -41.38
CA TRP A 293 -30.74 51.13 -40.16
C TRP A 293 -31.29 49.68 -40.23
N LEU A 294 -32.50 49.48 -40.77
CA LEU A 294 -33.06 48.14 -40.98
C LEU A 294 -32.20 47.29 -41.92
N THR A 295 -31.68 47.91 -42.98
CA THR A 295 -30.82 47.21 -43.95
C THR A 295 -29.48 46.84 -43.33
N ALA A 296 -28.89 47.75 -42.53
CA ALA A 296 -27.67 47.48 -41.79
C ALA A 296 -27.85 46.31 -40.80
N ILE A 297 -28.94 46.29 -40.03
CA ILE A 297 -29.19 45.20 -39.07
C ILE A 297 -29.58 43.90 -39.74
N GLU A 298 -30.34 43.91 -40.83
CA GLU A 298 -30.61 42.69 -41.60
C GLU A 298 -29.30 42.07 -42.12
N GLN A 299 -28.33 42.91 -42.50
CA GLN A 299 -27.00 42.47 -42.92
C GLN A 299 -26.16 41.97 -41.73
N ASP A 300 -26.08 42.75 -40.64
CA ASP A 300 -25.37 42.34 -39.43
C ASP A 300 -25.95 41.02 -38.87
N MET A 301 -27.27 40.85 -38.90
CA MET A 301 -27.94 39.62 -38.48
C MET A 301 -27.67 38.45 -39.43
N ALA A 302 -27.46 38.70 -40.73
CA ALA A 302 -27.10 37.68 -41.71
C ALA A 302 -25.64 37.24 -41.58
N ASP A 303 -24.73 38.17 -41.28
CA ASP A 303 -23.30 37.93 -41.15
C ASP A 303 -22.92 37.28 -39.80
N VAL A 304 -23.76 37.44 -38.77
CA VAL A 304 -23.63 36.72 -37.49
C VAL A 304 -24.12 35.27 -37.65
N GLU A 305 -23.25 34.40 -38.16
CA GLU A 305 -23.44 32.94 -38.23
C GLU A 305 -23.27 32.24 -36.86
N GLU A 306 -22.57 32.88 -35.92
CA GLU A 306 -22.20 32.32 -34.61
C GLU A 306 -22.90 33.04 -33.45
N LEU A 307 -23.22 32.30 -32.39
CA LEU A 307 -24.01 32.75 -31.23
C LEU A 307 -23.18 33.65 -30.29
N PRO A 308 -23.46 34.97 -30.17
CA PRO A 308 -22.78 35.84 -29.21
C PRO A 308 -23.44 35.77 -27.82
N ILE A 309 -22.61 35.87 -26.77
CA ILE A 309 -22.86 35.42 -25.38
C ILE A 309 -23.84 36.29 -24.55
N ASN A 310 -24.58 37.23 -25.14
CA ASN A 310 -25.43 38.10 -24.31
C ASN A 310 -26.87 38.25 -24.82
N PRO A 311 -27.81 37.40 -24.35
CA PRO A 311 -29.22 37.52 -24.70
C PRO A 311 -29.83 38.85 -24.27
N ASP A 312 -29.30 39.48 -23.20
CA ASP A 312 -29.81 40.74 -22.66
C ASP A 312 -29.53 41.94 -23.60
N GLU A 313 -28.34 42.01 -24.22
CA GLU A 313 -28.02 43.07 -25.19
C GLU A 313 -28.85 42.97 -26.48
N LEU A 314 -29.15 41.74 -26.92
CA LEU A 314 -30.01 41.49 -28.10
C LEU A 314 -31.48 41.83 -27.82
N LEU A 315 -31.99 41.48 -26.64
CA LEU A 315 -33.36 41.83 -26.22
C LEU A 315 -33.53 43.33 -25.96
N GLU A 316 -32.51 43.99 -25.39
CA GLU A 316 -32.51 45.45 -25.18
C GLU A 316 -32.47 46.21 -26.52
N GLN A 317 -31.69 45.74 -27.49
CA GLN A 317 -31.71 46.28 -28.86
C GLN A 317 -33.07 46.10 -29.55
N THR A 318 -33.77 44.99 -29.31
CA THR A 318 -35.11 44.72 -29.85
C THR A 318 -36.16 45.69 -29.31
N ASN A 319 -36.05 46.08 -28.04
CA ASN A 319 -36.97 47.03 -27.41
C ASN A 319 -36.78 48.49 -27.88
N LEU A 320 -35.63 48.81 -28.47
CA LEU A 320 -35.34 50.14 -29.03
C LEU A 320 -35.99 50.35 -30.44
N LEU A 321 -36.50 49.30 -31.08
CA LEU A 321 -37.21 49.33 -32.37
C LEU A 321 -38.70 49.77 -32.25
N SER A 322 -39.03 50.84 -31.51
CA SER A 322 -40.45 51.21 -31.39
C SER A 322 -40.99 51.79 -32.72
N VAL A 323 -41.71 50.97 -33.49
CA VAL A 323 -42.37 51.37 -34.74
C VAL A 323 -43.61 52.25 -34.48
N ASP A 324 -44.08 52.30 -33.22
CA ASP A 324 -45.27 53.03 -32.80
C ASP A 324 -45.19 54.53 -33.09
N ALA A 325 -44.01 55.13 -32.94
CA ALA A 325 -43.80 56.56 -33.26
C ALA A 325 -43.90 56.81 -34.77
N LEU A 326 -43.36 55.92 -35.59
CA LEU A 326 -43.43 55.98 -37.06
C LEU A 326 -44.86 55.77 -37.56
N VAL A 327 -45.58 54.80 -36.99
CA VAL A 327 -46.98 54.51 -37.32
C VAL A 327 -47.88 55.68 -36.90
N ALA A 328 -47.63 56.28 -35.73
CA ALA A 328 -48.35 57.46 -35.27
C ALA A 328 -48.12 58.66 -36.21
N ALA A 329 -46.87 58.94 -36.60
CA ALA A 329 -46.54 60.01 -37.54
C ALA A 329 -47.12 59.75 -38.94
N SER A 330 -47.04 58.50 -39.44
CA SER A 330 -47.64 58.10 -40.72
C SER A 330 -49.16 58.26 -40.72
N SER A 331 -49.83 57.85 -39.63
CA SER A 331 -51.28 57.99 -39.46
C SER A 331 -51.73 59.46 -39.48
N GLN A 332 -50.97 60.35 -38.83
CA GLN A 332 -51.24 61.79 -38.86
C GLN A 332 -51.08 62.36 -40.28
N LEU A 333 -50.05 61.96 -41.02
CA LEU A 333 -49.82 62.42 -42.40
C LEU A 333 -50.84 61.87 -43.40
N GLN A 334 -51.34 60.65 -43.20
CA GLN A 334 -52.40 60.05 -44.01
C GLN A 334 -53.71 60.84 -43.90
N GLN A 335 -54.04 61.35 -42.70
CA GLN A 335 -55.25 62.16 -42.47
C GLN A 335 -55.21 63.52 -43.20
N LEU A 336 -54.01 64.01 -43.50
CA LEU A 336 -53.77 65.30 -44.16
C LEU A 336 -53.58 65.17 -45.68
N ALA A 337 -53.50 63.94 -46.20
CA ALA A 337 -53.24 63.64 -47.60
C ALA A 337 -54.51 63.23 -48.38
N GLY A 338 -54.49 63.38 -49.70
CA GLY A 338 -55.57 62.87 -50.57
C GLY A 338 -55.59 61.32 -50.65
N PRO A 339 -56.73 60.70 -51.02
CA PRO A 339 -56.93 59.25 -50.93
C PRO A 339 -55.81 58.36 -51.53
N PRO A 340 -55.35 58.55 -52.78
CA PRO A 340 -54.32 57.67 -53.37
C PRO A 340 -52.96 57.77 -52.66
N ARG A 341 -52.70 58.86 -51.93
CA ARG A 341 -51.42 59.12 -51.28
C ARG A 341 -51.39 58.63 -49.84
N ALA A 342 -52.54 58.65 -49.16
CA ALA A 342 -52.70 57.99 -47.87
C ALA A 342 -52.46 56.48 -48.00
N ASP A 343 -52.96 55.86 -49.07
CA ASP A 343 -52.76 54.42 -49.35
C ASP A 343 -51.28 54.05 -49.57
N GLU A 344 -50.53 54.90 -50.28
CA GLU A 344 -49.09 54.68 -50.50
C GLU A 344 -48.24 54.84 -49.23
N LEU A 345 -48.56 55.83 -48.38
CA LEU A 345 -47.92 56.02 -47.08
C LEU A 345 -48.19 54.83 -46.16
N TYR A 346 -49.43 54.34 -46.15
CA TYR A 346 -49.81 53.15 -45.41
C TYR A 346 -49.04 51.91 -45.88
N ALA A 347 -48.96 51.69 -47.19
CA ALA A 347 -48.23 50.54 -47.75
C ALA A 347 -46.73 50.56 -47.38
N HIS A 348 -46.09 51.73 -47.39
CA HIS A 348 -44.69 51.87 -47.02
C HIS A 348 -44.46 51.60 -45.52
N THR A 349 -45.26 52.21 -44.66
CA THR A 349 -45.18 51.99 -43.21
C THR A 349 -45.49 50.53 -42.85
N ALA A 350 -46.43 49.88 -43.54
CA ALA A 350 -46.75 48.47 -43.35
C ALA A 350 -45.58 47.54 -43.74
N GLU A 351 -44.86 47.83 -44.83
CA GLU A 351 -43.68 47.04 -45.22
C GLU A 351 -42.52 47.23 -44.24
N MET A 352 -42.28 48.44 -43.74
CA MET A 352 -41.28 48.69 -42.69
C MET A 352 -41.63 47.98 -41.38
N GLN A 353 -42.90 48.02 -40.96
CA GLN A 353 -43.40 47.28 -39.80
C GLN A 353 -43.15 45.78 -39.95
N LYS A 354 -43.39 45.23 -41.15
CA LYS A 354 -43.16 43.82 -41.45
C LYS A 354 -41.68 43.45 -41.33
N ARG A 355 -40.76 44.27 -41.84
CA ARG A 355 -39.30 44.07 -41.70
C ARG A 355 -38.86 44.10 -40.24
N VAL A 356 -39.30 45.10 -39.48
CA VAL A 356 -39.06 45.19 -38.03
C VAL A 356 -39.54 43.94 -37.30
N ASN A 357 -40.76 43.48 -37.57
CA ASN A 357 -41.31 42.28 -36.95
C ASN A 357 -40.51 41.02 -37.32
N GLN A 358 -40.01 40.91 -38.56
CA GLN A 358 -39.16 39.80 -38.98
C GLN A 358 -37.82 39.77 -38.25
N ILE A 359 -37.18 40.94 -38.07
CA ILE A 359 -35.94 41.06 -37.29
C ILE A 359 -36.22 40.71 -35.82
N ALA A 360 -37.30 41.24 -35.24
CA ALA A 360 -37.70 40.92 -33.87
C ALA A 360 -37.95 39.41 -33.67
N ASP A 361 -38.64 38.75 -34.61
CA ASP A 361 -38.83 37.30 -34.58
C ASP A 361 -37.50 36.53 -34.67
N GLN A 362 -36.55 36.98 -35.50
CA GLN A 362 -35.24 36.36 -35.62
C GLN A 362 -34.41 36.53 -34.35
N VAL A 363 -34.42 37.72 -33.75
CA VAL A 363 -33.73 38.01 -32.49
C VAL A 363 -34.33 37.18 -31.36
N ASN A 364 -35.67 37.13 -31.23
CA ASN A 364 -36.35 36.32 -30.22
C ASN A 364 -36.00 34.84 -30.34
N ARG A 365 -36.02 34.27 -31.56
CA ARG A 365 -35.62 32.86 -31.77
C ARG A 365 -34.15 32.61 -31.40
N ARG A 366 -33.26 33.57 -31.63
CA ARG A 366 -31.84 33.47 -31.23
C ARG A 366 -31.70 33.56 -29.71
N ALA A 367 -32.42 34.47 -29.06
CA ALA A 367 -32.45 34.60 -27.60
C ALA A 367 -32.95 33.31 -26.93
N GLU A 368 -34.07 32.74 -27.40
CA GLU A 368 -34.59 31.45 -26.89
C GLU A 368 -33.58 30.30 -27.04
N ARG A 369 -32.85 30.25 -28.16
CA ARG A 369 -31.80 29.25 -28.40
C ARG A 369 -30.61 29.43 -27.45
N LEU A 370 -30.18 30.68 -27.22
CA LEU A 370 -29.12 31.02 -26.26
C LEU A 370 -29.51 30.62 -24.84
N GLU A 371 -30.74 30.95 -24.41
CA GLU A 371 -31.25 30.57 -23.09
C GLU A 371 -31.35 29.05 -22.91
N LEU A 372 -31.71 28.32 -23.96
CA LEU A 372 -31.74 26.86 -23.91
C LEU A 372 -30.32 26.28 -23.78
N ALA A 373 -29.37 26.82 -24.55
CA ALA A 373 -27.96 26.40 -24.52
C ALA A 373 -27.30 26.73 -23.17
N ASP A 374 -27.54 27.92 -22.60
CA ASP A 374 -27.06 28.29 -21.26
C ASP A 374 -27.62 27.35 -20.19
N ARG A 375 -28.94 27.08 -20.20
CA ARG A 375 -29.55 26.13 -19.25
C ARG A 375 -28.97 24.73 -19.39
N ALA A 376 -28.80 24.23 -20.62
CA ALA A 376 -28.21 22.92 -20.87
C ALA A 376 -26.74 22.85 -20.42
N THR A 377 -25.98 23.93 -20.65
CA THR A 377 -24.57 24.05 -20.22
C THR A 377 -24.47 24.03 -18.70
N ARG A 378 -25.28 24.84 -18.00
CA ARG A 378 -25.30 24.84 -16.52
C ARG A 378 -25.67 23.46 -15.97
N GLY A 379 -26.70 22.82 -16.51
CA GLY A 379 -27.11 21.49 -16.07
C GLY A 379 -26.00 20.44 -16.17
N VAL A 380 -25.29 20.38 -17.30
CA VAL A 380 -24.16 19.47 -17.48
C VAL A 380 -22.99 19.84 -16.56
N VAL A 381 -22.68 21.13 -16.40
CA VAL A 381 -21.59 21.60 -15.52
C VAL A 381 -21.86 21.18 -14.07
N ASP A 382 -23.09 21.39 -13.58
CA ASP A 382 -23.53 21.01 -12.23
C ASP A 382 -23.42 19.48 -12.02
N GLU A 383 -23.87 18.68 -13.00
CA GLU A 383 -23.72 17.21 -12.93
C GLU A 383 -22.24 16.77 -12.90
N LEU A 384 -21.39 17.43 -13.68
CA LEU A 384 -19.95 17.16 -13.68
C LEU A 384 -19.29 17.61 -12.36
N ASP A 385 -19.71 18.72 -11.76
CA ASP A 385 -19.20 19.18 -10.45
C ASP A 385 -19.58 18.20 -9.34
N TYR A 386 -20.84 17.77 -9.32
CA TYR A 386 -21.29 16.71 -8.40
C TYR A 386 -20.51 15.42 -8.58
N ALA A 387 -20.27 14.99 -9.84
CA ALA A 387 -19.49 13.80 -10.11
C ALA A 387 -18.05 13.93 -9.59
N LEU A 388 -17.39 15.07 -9.88
CA LEU A 388 -16.03 15.35 -9.39
C LEU A 388 -15.96 15.33 -7.86
N GLU A 389 -16.90 15.96 -7.17
CA GLU A 389 -16.98 15.92 -5.71
C GLU A 389 -17.14 14.48 -5.20
N TRP A 390 -18.10 13.73 -5.75
CA TRP A 390 -18.36 12.35 -5.33
C TRP A 390 -17.15 11.43 -5.54
N PHE A 391 -16.47 11.52 -6.70
CA PHE A 391 -15.29 10.69 -6.97
C PHE A 391 -14.11 11.10 -6.09
N ASN A 392 -13.92 12.39 -5.77
CA ASN A 392 -12.89 12.80 -4.81
C ASN A 392 -13.19 12.26 -3.40
N ASP A 393 -14.43 12.37 -2.94
CA ASP A 393 -14.85 11.78 -1.66
C ASP A 393 -14.63 10.26 -1.63
N ALA A 394 -14.97 9.56 -2.71
CA ALA A 394 -14.74 8.12 -2.83
C ALA A 394 -13.24 7.79 -2.81
N LYS A 395 -12.41 8.58 -3.50
CA LYS A 395 -10.94 8.45 -3.46
C LYS A 395 -10.42 8.61 -2.04
N GLU A 396 -10.83 9.66 -1.34
CA GLU A 396 -10.42 9.91 0.05
C GLU A 396 -10.86 8.78 0.99
N ARG A 397 -12.08 8.26 0.84
CA ARG A 397 -12.57 7.12 1.64
C ARG A 397 -11.72 5.87 1.45
N VAL A 398 -11.27 5.58 0.23
CA VAL A 398 -10.41 4.41 -0.04
C VAL A 398 -8.99 4.64 0.45
N MET A 399 -8.43 5.83 0.23
CA MET A 399 -7.08 6.21 0.65
C MET A 399 -6.92 6.29 2.17
N HIS A 400 -7.98 6.69 2.87
CA HIS A 400 -8.05 6.79 4.33
C HIS A 400 -8.87 5.65 4.95
N ALA A 401 -9.05 4.56 4.23
CA ALA A 401 -9.71 3.38 4.77
C ALA A 401 -8.92 2.84 5.98
N GLU A 402 -9.64 2.27 6.93
CA GLU A 402 -9.02 1.66 8.10
C GLU A 402 -8.00 0.57 7.70
N PRO A 403 -6.94 0.37 8.50
CA PRO A 403 -6.01 -0.73 8.33
C PRO A 403 -6.74 -2.08 8.25
N LEU A 404 -6.13 -3.01 7.52
CA LEU A 404 -6.61 -4.39 7.44
C LEU A 404 -6.60 -5.03 8.81
N ALA A 405 -7.73 -5.57 9.24
CA ALA A 405 -7.80 -6.33 10.49
C ALA A 405 -7.44 -7.80 10.28
N ILE A 406 -6.88 -8.42 11.31
CA ILE A 406 -6.62 -9.86 11.37
C ILE A 406 -7.81 -10.67 11.91
N ASP A 407 -8.83 -10.01 12.47
CA ASP A 407 -10.07 -10.67 12.90
C ASP A 407 -10.94 -11.01 11.68
N PRO A 408 -11.28 -12.29 11.42
CA PRO A 408 -12.04 -12.70 10.25
C PRO A 408 -13.43 -12.05 10.16
N THR A 409 -14.09 -11.79 11.28
CA THR A 409 -15.44 -11.22 11.33
C THR A 409 -15.43 -9.74 10.98
N TYR A 410 -14.46 -9.01 11.51
CA TYR A 410 -14.29 -7.59 11.22
C TYR A 410 -13.79 -7.38 9.79
N LEU A 411 -12.84 -8.21 9.33
CA LEU A 411 -12.33 -8.18 7.96
C LEU A 411 -13.42 -8.46 6.92
N ASN A 412 -14.32 -9.41 7.20
CA ASN A 412 -15.52 -9.63 6.37
C ASN A 412 -16.44 -8.40 6.32
N THR A 413 -16.54 -7.65 7.41
CA THR A 413 -17.32 -6.40 7.46
C THR A 413 -16.65 -5.32 6.61
N GLN A 414 -15.32 -5.16 6.70
CA GLN A 414 -14.56 -4.25 5.82
C GLN A 414 -14.75 -4.62 4.33
N LEU A 415 -14.67 -5.91 3.97
CA LEU A 415 -14.89 -6.39 2.61
C LEU A 415 -16.32 -6.12 2.12
N ARG A 416 -17.34 -6.26 2.97
CA ARG A 416 -18.73 -5.92 2.62
C ARG A 416 -18.90 -4.43 2.35
N HIS A 417 -18.33 -3.57 3.20
CA HIS A 417 -18.37 -2.12 2.98
C HIS A 417 -17.66 -1.72 1.69
N GLN A 418 -16.50 -2.31 1.40
CA GLN A 418 -15.79 -2.06 0.14
C GLN A 418 -16.61 -2.52 -1.08
N LYS A 419 -17.29 -3.67 -1.00
CA LYS A 419 -18.17 -4.14 -2.09
C LYS A 419 -19.37 -3.22 -2.32
N ALA A 420 -19.97 -2.70 -1.26
CA ALA A 420 -21.03 -1.70 -1.39
C ALA A 420 -20.53 -0.42 -2.08
N LEU A 421 -19.34 0.06 -1.72
CA LEU A 421 -18.72 1.20 -2.42
C LEU A 421 -18.44 0.90 -3.90
N ASN A 422 -18.02 -0.33 -4.22
CA ASN A 422 -17.81 -0.74 -5.61
C ASN A 422 -19.13 -0.75 -6.43
N GLU A 423 -20.26 -1.12 -5.81
CA GLU A 423 -21.58 -1.05 -6.44
C GLU A 423 -21.98 0.41 -6.71
N ASP A 424 -21.85 1.28 -5.70
CA ASP A 424 -22.11 2.72 -5.85
C ASP A 424 -21.23 3.34 -6.94
N LEU A 425 -19.96 2.93 -7.02
CA LEU A 425 -19.02 3.37 -8.03
C LEU A 425 -19.48 3.03 -9.45
N LEU A 426 -19.99 1.81 -9.66
CA LEU A 426 -20.51 1.39 -10.97
C LEU A 426 -21.70 2.25 -11.41
N ASP A 427 -22.59 2.56 -10.47
CA ASP A 427 -23.75 3.41 -10.72
C ASP A 427 -23.33 4.85 -11.07
N GLN A 428 -22.36 5.43 -10.36
CA GLN A 428 -21.85 6.77 -10.66
C GLN A 428 -21.06 6.81 -11.97
N GLN A 429 -20.32 5.75 -12.31
CA GLN A 429 -19.66 5.62 -13.61
C GLN A 429 -20.67 5.58 -14.76
N ALA A 430 -21.79 4.88 -14.59
CA ALA A 430 -22.85 4.86 -15.60
C ALA A 430 -23.46 6.25 -15.80
N LYS A 431 -23.72 6.99 -14.71
CA LYS A 431 -24.21 8.37 -14.77
C LYS A 431 -23.20 9.29 -15.46
N LEU A 432 -21.93 9.25 -15.06
CA LEU A 432 -20.87 10.07 -15.67
C LEU A 432 -20.75 9.85 -17.19
N ARG A 433 -20.86 8.59 -17.66
CA ARG A 433 -20.85 8.30 -19.10
C ARG A 433 -22.00 8.98 -19.85
N ASN A 434 -23.19 9.02 -19.24
CA ASN A 434 -24.34 9.72 -19.81
C ASN A 434 -24.13 11.25 -19.80
N THR A 435 -23.68 11.82 -18.67
CA THR A 435 -23.35 13.24 -18.56
C THR A 435 -22.25 13.63 -19.56
N ALA A 436 -21.25 12.79 -19.82
CA ALA A 436 -20.22 13.02 -20.83
C ALA A 436 -20.76 12.97 -22.27
N ILE A 437 -21.81 12.18 -22.54
CA ILE A 437 -22.53 12.22 -23.83
C ILE A 437 -23.28 13.54 -23.97
N ASP A 438 -23.98 13.98 -22.92
CA ASP A 438 -24.75 15.22 -22.94
C ASP A 438 -23.84 16.46 -23.01
N CYS A 439 -22.71 16.44 -22.30
CA CYS A 439 -21.60 17.37 -22.44
C CYS A 439 -21.16 17.53 -23.91
N ARG A 440 -20.91 16.42 -24.62
CA ARG A 440 -20.54 16.47 -26.05
C ARG A 440 -21.65 17.03 -26.92
N LYS A 441 -22.93 16.81 -26.58
CA LYS A 441 -24.06 17.41 -27.31
C LYS A 441 -24.11 18.93 -27.11
N VAL A 442 -23.93 19.39 -25.87
CA VAL A 442 -23.92 20.81 -25.51
C VAL A 442 -22.71 21.51 -26.11
N ALA A 443 -21.51 20.92 -26.02
CA ALA A 443 -20.29 21.46 -26.64
C ALA A 443 -20.46 21.71 -28.15
N ARG A 444 -21.12 20.79 -28.88
CA ARG A 444 -21.46 20.98 -30.30
C ARG A 444 -22.44 22.13 -30.56
N GLN A 445 -23.30 22.47 -29.59
CA GLN A 445 -24.24 23.59 -29.70
C GLN A 445 -23.57 24.94 -29.41
N LEU A 446 -22.51 24.95 -28.60
CA LEU A 446 -21.77 26.16 -28.23
C LEU A 446 -20.82 26.66 -29.33
N GLY A 447 -20.31 25.77 -30.19
CA GLY A 447 -19.35 26.14 -31.24
C GLY A 447 -17.92 26.34 -30.70
N SER A 448 -16.95 26.50 -31.61
CA SER A 448 -15.51 26.48 -31.27
C SER A 448 -14.91 27.86 -30.99
N ASP A 449 -15.63 28.95 -31.27
CA ASP A 449 -15.05 30.30 -31.38
C ASP A 449 -14.80 30.97 -30.02
N GLY A 450 -15.38 30.41 -28.95
CA GLY A 450 -15.21 30.88 -27.56
C GLY A 450 -14.37 29.98 -26.66
N GLY A 451 -13.94 28.80 -27.12
CA GLY A 451 -13.21 27.81 -26.32
C GLY A 451 -13.97 27.20 -25.13
N GLN A 452 -15.24 27.57 -24.94
CA GLN A 452 -16.10 27.06 -23.86
C GLN A 452 -16.45 25.57 -24.07
N ASP A 453 -16.60 25.16 -25.33
CA ASP A 453 -16.76 23.77 -25.73
C ASP A 453 -15.55 22.92 -25.33
N ALA A 454 -14.33 23.41 -25.57
CA ALA A 454 -13.09 22.76 -25.18
C ALA A 454 -12.97 22.61 -23.66
N LEU A 455 -13.25 23.68 -22.90
CA LEU A 455 -13.22 23.65 -21.43
C LEU A 455 -14.24 22.66 -20.84
N LEU A 456 -15.44 22.60 -21.42
CA LEU A 456 -16.49 21.69 -20.97
C LEU A 456 -16.10 20.22 -21.22
N LEU A 457 -15.48 19.93 -22.38
CA LEU A 457 -14.97 18.61 -22.72
C LEU A 457 -13.79 18.20 -21.83
N GLU A 458 -12.86 19.13 -21.57
CA GLU A 458 -11.74 18.92 -20.65
C GLU A 458 -12.23 18.57 -19.24
N LYS A 459 -13.25 19.29 -18.73
CA LYS A 459 -13.85 18.98 -17.42
C LYS A 459 -14.46 17.58 -17.36
N ALA A 460 -15.14 17.15 -18.42
CA ALA A 460 -15.68 15.79 -18.51
C ALA A 460 -14.57 14.73 -18.58
N GLU A 461 -13.46 15.02 -19.27
CA GLU A 461 -12.30 14.15 -19.33
C GLU A 461 -11.62 14.01 -17.97
N VAL A 462 -11.41 15.11 -17.24
CA VAL A 462 -10.88 15.08 -15.86
C VAL A 462 -11.76 14.22 -14.94
N ALA A 463 -13.10 14.36 -15.03
CA ALA A 463 -14.02 13.53 -14.26
C ALA A 463 -13.91 12.04 -14.63
N MET A 464 -13.73 11.70 -15.91
CA MET A 464 -13.52 10.32 -16.36
C MET A 464 -12.19 9.75 -15.84
N GLN A 465 -11.11 10.51 -15.91
CA GLN A 465 -9.80 10.09 -15.41
C GLN A 465 -9.82 9.83 -13.89
N LEU A 466 -10.45 10.72 -13.12
CA LEU A 466 -10.64 10.54 -11.69
C LEU A 466 -11.47 9.29 -11.38
N SER A 467 -12.52 9.04 -12.17
CA SER A 467 -13.34 7.84 -12.04
C SER A 467 -12.56 6.54 -12.27
N ASP A 468 -11.67 6.53 -13.26
CA ASP A 468 -10.80 5.39 -13.55
C ASP A 468 -9.77 5.17 -12.42
N GLU A 469 -9.20 6.24 -11.87
CA GLU A 469 -8.30 6.20 -10.72
C GLU A 469 -9.00 5.60 -9.49
N VAL A 470 -10.19 6.08 -9.14
CA VAL A 470 -10.99 5.54 -8.03
C VAL A 470 -11.34 4.07 -8.26
N SER A 471 -11.67 3.70 -9.50
CA SER A 471 -11.94 2.29 -9.86
C SER A 471 -10.73 1.40 -9.64
N GLN A 472 -9.54 1.87 -9.99
CA GLN A 472 -8.32 1.12 -9.78
C GLN A 472 -8.01 0.96 -8.28
N LEU A 473 -8.10 2.03 -7.49
CA LEU A 473 -7.90 1.97 -6.03
C LEU A 473 -8.91 1.03 -5.35
N CYS A 474 -10.18 1.09 -5.76
CA CYS A 474 -11.23 0.20 -5.25
C CYS A 474 -10.95 -1.27 -5.58
N LYS A 475 -10.49 -1.57 -6.79
CA LYS A 475 -10.11 -2.93 -7.21
C LYS A 475 -8.95 -3.46 -6.38
N GLU A 476 -7.87 -2.68 -6.26
CA GLU A 476 -6.70 -3.03 -5.45
C GLU A 476 -7.07 -3.27 -3.99
N ARG A 477 -7.86 -2.38 -3.38
CA ARG A 477 -8.35 -2.54 -2.00
C ARG A 477 -9.18 -3.82 -1.84
N THR A 478 -10.05 -4.13 -2.80
CA THR A 478 -10.91 -5.33 -2.78
C THR A 478 -10.09 -6.60 -2.92
N GLU A 479 -9.09 -6.60 -3.80
CA GLU A 479 -8.17 -7.72 -3.98
C GLU A 479 -7.36 -7.98 -2.72
N ILE A 480 -6.76 -6.94 -2.13
CA ILE A 480 -6.01 -7.05 -0.88
C ILE A 480 -6.91 -7.57 0.25
N LEU A 481 -8.12 -7.02 0.45
CA LEU A 481 -9.05 -7.51 1.46
C LEU A 481 -9.40 -9.00 1.27
N GLY A 482 -9.58 -9.43 0.02
CA GLY A 482 -9.84 -10.83 -0.31
C GLY A 482 -8.65 -11.74 -0.03
N GLN A 483 -7.44 -11.33 -0.41
CA GLN A 483 -6.20 -12.06 -0.13
C GLN A 483 -5.92 -12.17 1.37
N THR A 484 -6.06 -11.06 2.11
CA THR A 484 -5.93 -11.04 3.58
C THR A 484 -6.92 -12.01 4.22
N LEU A 485 -8.18 -12.03 3.78
CA LEU A 485 -9.18 -12.94 4.34
C LEU A 485 -8.81 -14.40 4.10
N ALA A 486 -8.34 -14.73 2.89
CA ALA A 486 -7.88 -16.09 2.58
C ALA A 486 -6.70 -16.51 3.46
N HIS A 487 -5.73 -15.63 3.70
CA HIS A 487 -4.61 -15.92 4.62
C HIS A 487 -5.08 -16.07 6.07
N VAL A 488 -5.95 -15.18 6.56
CA VAL A 488 -6.51 -15.25 7.92
C VAL A 488 -7.26 -16.58 8.13
N ASP A 489 -8.11 -16.97 7.17
CA ASP A 489 -8.84 -18.23 7.25
C ASP A 489 -7.87 -19.42 7.23
N GLU A 490 -6.91 -19.48 6.31
CA GLU A 490 -5.95 -20.59 6.22
C GLU A 490 -5.06 -20.69 7.48
N ILE A 491 -4.62 -19.55 8.04
CA ILE A 491 -3.89 -19.50 9.32
C ILE A 491 -4.77 -20.03 10.44
N GLY A 492 -6.04 -19.64 10.51
CA GLY A 492 -6.99 -20.13 11.52
C GLY A 492 -7.14 -21.65 11.48
N HIS A 493 -7.42 -22.23 10.30
CA HIS A 493 -7.57 -23.68 10.15
C HIS A 493 -6.27 -24.44 10.47
N SER A 494 -5.15 -23.97 9.94
CA SER A 494 -3.84 -24.62 10.19
C SER A 494 -3.40 -24.49 11.64
N PHE A 495 -3.69 -23.37 12.32
CA PHE A 495 -3.46 -23.20 13.75
C PHE A 495 -4.25 -24.22 14.57
N GLU A 496 -5.53 -24.42 14.28
CA GLU A 496 -6.36 -25.42 14.98
C GLU A 496 -5.85 -26.86 14.75
N ASP A 497 -5.53 -27.22 13.50
CA ASP A 497 -5.04 -28.55 13.15
C ASP A 497 -3.67 -28.84 13.76
N MET A 498 -2.74 -27.87 13.73
CA MET A 498 -1.42 -28.04 14.36
C MET A 498 -1.53 -28.13 15.87
N ASN A 499 -2.36 -27.31 16.52
CA ASN A 499 -2.54 -27.42 17.98
C ASN A 499 -3.06 -28.80 18.36
N ARG A 500 -4.08 -29.31 17.65
CA ARG A 500 -4.61 -30.65 17.90
C ARG A 500 -3.54 -31.73 17.74
N TRP A 501 -2.78 -31.67 16.65
CA TRP A 501 -1.70 -32.62 16.40
C TRP A 501 -0.57 -32.51 17.44
N LEU A 502 -0.17 -31.29 17.82
CA LEU A 502 0.81 -31.05 18.87
C LEU A 502 0.33 -31.60 20.21
N ASP A 503 -0.92 -31.34 20.60
CA ASP A 503 -1.51 -31.89 21.84
C ASP A 503 -1.47 -33.42 21.84
N GLU A 504 -1.73 -34.06 20.70
CA GLU A 504 -1.67 -35.52 20.55
C GLU A 504 -0.25 -36.06 20.71
N VAL A 505 0.74 -35.45 20.03
CA VAL A 505 2.14 -35.90 20.09
C VAL A 505 2.77 -35.60 21.44
N GLU A 506 2.52 -34.42 22.02
CA GLU A 506 2.97 -34.06 23.37
C GLU A 506 2.40 -35.02 24.42
N ARG A 507 1.12 -35.40 24.30
CA ARG A 507 0.49 -36.38 25.20
C ARG A 507 1.07 -37.77 25.04
N ASP A 508 1.33 -38.22 23.81
CA ASP A 508 1.99 -39.50 23.54
C ASP A 508 3.39 -39.50 24.17
N LEU A 509 4.18 -38.46 23.90
CA LEU A 509 5.54 -38.31 24.40
C LEU A 509 5.61 -38.23 25.94
N ALA A 510 4.67 -37.52 26.57
CA ALA A 510 4.53 -37.47 28.03
C ALA A 510 4.09 -38.82 28.64
N GLY A 511 3.37 -39.65 27.87
CA GLY A 511 2.97 -41.00 28.25
C GLY A 511 4.08 -42.04 28.11
N GLN A 512 5.21 -41.71 27.47
CA GLN A 512 6.30 -42.66 27.25
C GLN A 512 7.08 -42.95 28.55
N PRO A 513 7.39 -44.22 28.85
CA PRO A 513 8.18 -44.58 30.03
C PRO A 513 9.62 -44.07 29.95
N SER A 514 10.24 -43.82 31.10
CA SER A 514 11.65 -43.43 31.19
C SER A 514 12.58 -44.53 30.69
N VAL A 515 13.61 -44.17 29.93
CA VAL A 515 14.62 -45.11 29.44
C VAL A 515 15.76 -45.17 30.46
N THR A 516 16.10 -46.37 30.92
CA THR A 516 17.20 -46.60 31.87
C THR A 516 18.02 -47.83 31.48
N THR A 517 19.24 -47.97 31.99
CA THR A 517 20.10 -49.14 31.75
C THR A 517 19.55 -50.45 32.30
N ALA A 518 18.51 -50.41 33.12
CA ALA A 518 17.81 -51.59 33.62
C ALA A 518 16.49 -51.88 32.86
N THR A 519 16.28 -51.22 31.72
CA THR A 519 15.13 -51.49 30.83
C THR A 519 15.40 -52.77 30.05
N PRO A 520 14.48 -53.75 30.03
CA PRO A 520 14.68 -54.99 29.27
C PRO A 520 14.92 -54.74 27.78
N SER A 521 15.79 -55.52 27.13
CA SER A 521 16.19 -55.31 25.73
C SER A 521 15.01 -55.33 24.75
N HIS A 522 14.03 -56.21 24.96
CA HIS A 522 12.84 -56.29 24.11
C HIS A 522 11.96 -55.03 24.22
N GLU A 523 11.88 -54.46 25.42
CA GLU A 523 11.12 -53.24 25.68
C GLU A 523 11.86 -52.02 25.16
N LEU A 524 13.19 -52.00 25.26
CA LEU A 524 14.05 -50.97 24.70
C LEU A 524 13.95 -50.91 23.17
N ALA A 525 13.94 -52.07 22.49
CA ALA A 525 13.71 -52.15 21.05
C ALA A 525 12.32 -51.62 20.65
N LYS A 526 11.28 -51.93 21.44
CA LYS A 526 9.93 -51.40 21.22
C LYS A 526 9.87 -49.87 21.42
N GLN A 527 10.56 -49.35 22.44
CA GLN A 527 10.66 -47.91 22.68
C GLN A 527 11.44 -47.19 21.57
N GLN A 528 12.50 -47.81 21.03
CA GLN A 528 13.26 -47.29 19.89
C GLN A 528 12.38 -47.21 18.65
N GLN A 529 11.65 -48.29 18.33
CA GLN A 529 10.75 -48.33 17.19
C GLN A 529 9.64 -47.26 17.29
N HIS A 530 9.01 -47.12 18.45
CA HIS A 530 8.01 -46.06 18.69
C HIS A 530 8.60 -44.66 18.53
N ASN A 531 9.83 -44.43 19.03
CA ASN A 531 10.50 -43.14 18.89
C ASN A 531 10.84 -42.82 17.42
N LEU A 532 11.24 -43.82 16.62
CA LEU A 532 11.43 -43.67 15.17
C LEU A 532 10.12 -43.35 14.45
N GLU A 533 9.02 -43.98 14.83
CA GLU A 533 7.69 -43.68 14.29
C GLU A 533 7.25 -42.24 14.62
N LEU A 534 7.43 -41.80 15.87
CA LEU A 534 7.19 -40.41 16.27
C LEU A 534 8.07 -39.43 15.47
N SER A 535 9.36 -39.75 15.30
CA SER A 535 10.29 -38.94 14.50
C SER A 535 9.83 -38.82 13.05
N ALA A 536 9.33 -39.91 12.45
CA ALA A 536 8.79 -39.91 11.10
C ALA A 536 7.50 -39.08 10.99
N VAL A 537 6.57 -39.21 11.94
CA VAL A 537 5.33 -38.41 11.99
C VAL A 537 5.63 -36.92 12.15
N ILE A 538 6.58 -36.54 13.01
CA ILE A 538 7.03 -35.15 13.17
C ILE A 538 7.66 -34.63 11.87
N ALA A 539 8.55 -35.41 11.25
CA ALA A 539 9.18 -35.03 10.00
C ALA A 539 8.16 -34.79 8.89
N ALA A 540 7.12 -35.64 8.81
CA ALA A 540 6.03 -35.50 7.84
C ALA A 540 5.22 -34.21 8.01
N GLN A 541 5.23 -33.59 9.19
CA GLN A 541 4.52 -32.34 9.47
C GLN A 541 5.27 -31.08 8.99
N THR A 542 6.56 -31.19 8.65
CA THR A 542 7.41 -30.05 8.22
C THR A 542 6.76 -29.18 7.11
N PRO A 543 6.21 -29.73 6.02
CA PRO A 543 5.62 -28.91 4.95
C PRO A 543 4.41 -28.09 5.42
N LEU A 544 3.69 -28.58 6.44
CA LEU A 544 2.56 -27.86 7.00
C LEU A 544 3.03 -26.67 7.85
N VAL A 545 4.12 -26.84 8.60
CA VAL A 545 4.78 -25.76 9.36
C VAL A 545 5.34 -24.70 8.40
N GLU A 546 6.01 -25.10 7.32
CA GLU A 546 6.52 -24.17 6.29
C GLU A 546 5.38 -23.39 5.62
N ARG A 547 4.26 -24.06 5.32
CA ARG A 547 3.07 -23.41 4.75
C ARG A 547 2.44 -22.43 5.74
N PHE A 548 2.39 -22.77 7.02
CA PHE A 548 1.93 -21.86 8.07
C PHE A 548 2.83 -20.63 8.17
N GLU A 549 4.15 -20.82 8.19
CA GLU A 549 5.14 -19.73 8.18
C GLU A 549 4.94 -18.80 6.98
N TYR A 550 4.79 -19.37 5.77
CA TYR A 550 4.53 -18.60 4.56
C TYR A 550 3.27 -17.74 4.70
N ASN A 551 2.15 -18.32 5.14
CA ASN A 551 0.89 -17.59 5.28
C ASN A 551 0.99 -16.47 6.34
N VAL A 552 1.64 -16.74 7.48
CA VAL A 552 1.87 -15.73 8.52
C VAL A 552 2.71 -14.58 7.98
N ASN A 553 3.79 -14.87 7.27
CA ASN A 553 4.67 -13.84 6.70
C ASN A 553 3.96 -13.04 5.60
N SER A 554 3.23 -13.69 4.70
CA SER A 554 2.44 -13.01 3.67
C SER A 554 1.35 -12.10 4.28
N LEU A 555 0.67 -12.56 5.33
CA LEU A 555 -0.30 -11.72 6.03
C LEU A 555 0.37 -10.53 6.74
N ALA A 556 1.55 -10.74 7.32
CA ALA A 556 2.32 -9.70 8.00
C ALA A 556 2.75 -8.55 7.08
N GLU A 557 2.93 -8.80 5.77
CA GLU A 557 3.22 -7.75 4.78
C GLU A 557 2.02 -6.83 4.50
N LEU A 558 0.80 -7.28 4.79
CA LEU A 558 -0.45 -6.59 4.45
C LEU A 558 -1.02 -5.78 5.62
N VAL A 559 -0.72 -6.15 6.86
CA VAL A 559 -1.36 -5.60 8.07
C VAL A 559 -0.49 -4.59 8.83
N GLY A 560 -1.08 -3.89 9.80
CA GLY A 560 -0.38 -2.91 10.62
C GLY A 560 0.63 -3.52 11.61
N PRO A 561 1.57 -2.73 12.16
CA PRO A 561 2.66 -3.25 13.00
C PRO A 561 2.20 -3.94 14.29
N ALA A 562 1.07 -3.51 14.87
CA ALA A 562 0.48 -4.17 16.04
C ALA A 562 0.01 -5.59 15.71
N ASP A 563 -0.65 -5.77 14.56
CA ASP A 563 -1.12 -7.06 14.09
C ASP A 563 0.03 -7.98 13.66
N VAL A 564 1.08 -7.41 13.07
CA VAL A 564 2.34 -8.16 12.81
C VAL A 564 2.90 -8.73 14.10
N GLN A 565 2.88 -7.97 15.20
CA GLN A 565 3.35 -8.47 16.49
C GLN A 565 2.45 -9.60 17.03
N ALA A 566 1.13 -9.47 16.89
CA ALA A 566 0.19 -10.53 17.28
C ALA A 566 0.39 -11.80 16.46
N LEU A 567 0.56 -11.69 15.14
CA LEU A 567 0.85 -12.80 14.25
C LEU A 567 2.17 -13.51 14.61
N ARG A 568 3.21 -12.75 14.95
CA ARG A 568 4.48 -13.32 15.44
C ARG A 568 4.30 -14.11 16.73
N GLN A 569 3.49 -13.63 17.67
CA GLN A 569 3.22 -14.37 18.90
C GLN A 569 2.52 -15.71 18.62
N ILE A 570 1.53 -15.71 17.71
CA ILE A 570 0.84 -16.93 17.27
C ILE A 570 1.82 -17.91 16.61
N TYR A 571 2.70 -17.39 15.75
CA TYR A 571 3.74 -18.16 15.08
C TYR A 571 4.73 -18.78 16.07
N ASP A 572 5.32 -17.96 16.93
CA ASP A 572 6.31 -18.39 17.91
C ASP A 572 5.75 -19.46 18.86
N GLN A 573 4.46 -19.36 19.23
CA GLN A 573 3.79 -20.34 20.06
C GLN A 573 3.73 -21.73 19.40
N ILE A 574 3.28 -21.80 18.14
CA ILE A 574 3.13 -23.07 17.42
C ILE A 574 4.48 -23.67 17.04
N VAL A 575 5.34 -22.85 16.44
CA VAL A 575 6.65 -23.30 15.95
C VAL A 575 7.59 -23.61 17.11
N GLY A 576 7.47 -22.90 18.23
CA GLY A 576 8.15 -23.25 19.49
C GLY A 576 7.80 -24.67 19.94
N ARG A 577 6.51 -24.97 20.13
CA ARG A 577 6.03 -26.31 20.52
C ARG A 577 6.47 -27.40 19.55
N TYR A 578 6.35 -27.16 18.25
CA TYR A 578 6.82 -28.10 17.22
C TYR A 578 8.31 -28.43 17.37
N ASN A 579 9.15 -27.40 17.54
CA ASN A 579 10.58 -27.59 17.73
C ASN A 579 10.92 -28.28 19.05
N ASP A 580 10.19 -27.98 20.13
CA ASP A 580 10.38 -28.62 21.43
C ASP A 580 10.10 -30.12 21.34
N VAL A 581 8.97 -30.52 20.76
CA VAL A 581 8.61 -31.93 20.54
C VAL A 581 9.62 -32.62 19.64
N LYS A 582 10.03 -31.98 18.54
CA LYS A 582 11.07 -32.51 17.63
C LYS A 582 12.39 -32.76 18.36
N ASN A 583 12.83 -31.80 19.18
CA ASN A 583 14.07 -31.91 19.94
C ASN A 583 13.97 -32.96 21.05
N GLN A 584 12.82 -33.05 21.71
CA GLN A 584 12.59 -34.03 22.77
C GLN A 584 12.56 -35.47 22.23
N VAL A 585 11.92 -35.70 21.07
CA VAL A 585 11.95 -37.00 20.39
C VAL A 585 13.37 -37.36 19.97
N LYS A 586 14.11 -36.41 19.38
CA LYS A 586 15.51 -36.62 18.99
C LYS A 586 16.40 -36.98 20.20
N SER A 587 16.34 -36.19 21.27
CA SER A 587 17.12 -36.43 22.48
C SER A 587 16.76 -37.75 23.15
N ARG A 588 15.48 -38.12 23.13
CA ARG A 588 15.04 -39.44 23.61
C ARG A 588 15.61 -40.58 22.75
N GLY A 589 15.62 -40.43 21.41
CA GLY A 589 16.25 -41.39 20.51
C GLY A 589 17.74 -41.60 20.82
N GLU A 590 18.49 -40.50 20.95
CA GLU A 590 19.92 -40.54 21.35
C GLU A 590 20.14 -41.24 22.71
N ALA A 591 19.23 -41.03 23.67
CA ALA A 591 19.28 -41.71 24.96
C ALA A 591 18.97 -43.21 24.86
N ILE A 592 18.01 -43.60 24.00
CA ILE A 592 17.69 -45.01 23.73
C ILE A 592 18.89 -45.70 23.08
N ASP A 593 19.47 -45.11 22.04
CA ASP A 593 20.63 -45.65 21.32
C ASP A 593 21.83 -45.79 22.27
N SER A 594 22.12 -44.77 23.09
CA SER A 594 23.19 -44.85 24.10
C SER A 594 22.96 -45.97 25.12
N ILE A 595 21.72 -46.25 25.51
CA ILE A 595 21.38 -47.32 26.44
C ILE A 595 21.45 -48.69 25.75
N LEU A 596 21.05 -48.78 24.48
CA LEU A 596 21.21 -49.98 23.66
C LEU A 596 22.69 -50.38 23.58
N ASP A 597 23.56 -49.44 23.19
CA ASP A 597 25.01 -49.63 23.12
C ASP A 597 25.59 -50.08 24.47
N ALA A 598 25.13 -49.46 25.57
CA ALA A 598 25.58 -49.81 26.92
C ALA A 598 25.11 -51.21 27.37
N THR A 599 23.96 -51.67 26.87
CA THR A 599 23.40 -52.99 27.17
C THR A 599 24.12 -54.08 26.35
N GLU A 600 24.42 -53.80 25.07
CA GLU A 600 25.23 -54.66 24.22
C GLU A 600 26.65 -54.81 24.77
N ALA A 601 27.31 -53.69 25.10
CA ALA A 601 28.64 -53.70 25.69
C ALA A 601 28.70 -54.42 27.05
N PHE A 602 27.59 -54.46 27.80
CA PHE A 602 27.50 -55.27 29.02
C PHE A 602 27.46 -56.77 28.70
N GLY A 603 26.68 -57.18 27.70
CA GLY A 603 26.65 -58.55 27.19
C GLY A 603 28.04 -59.03 26.73
N ASP A 604 28.73 -58.23 25.92
CA ASP A 604 30.08 -58.54 25.44
C ASP A 604 31.08 -58.68 26.60
N ARG A 605 31.00 -57.81 27.60
CA ARG A 605 31.86 -57.89 28.79
C ARG A 605 31.59 -59.18 29.57
N LEU A 606 30.33 -59.59 29.71
CA LEU A 606 30.00 -60.88 30.34
C LEU A 606 30.62 -62.05 29.56
N ASP A 607 30.54 -62.03 28.24
CA ASP A 607 31.07 -63.11 27.39
C ASP A 607 32.62 -63.15 27.42
N VAL A 608 33.28 -62.00 27.39
CA VAL A 608 34.75 -61.92 27.55
C VAL A 608 35.18 -62.40 28.93
N PHE A 609 34.46 -62.03 29.99
CA PHE A 609 34.77 -62.47 31.34
C PHE A 609 34.57 -63.99 31.50
N LEU A 610 33.48 -64.53 30.95
CA LEU A 610 33.24 -65.97 30.88
C LEU A 610 34.37 -66.70 30.13
N ALA A 611 34.76 -66.24 28.94
CA ALA A 611 35.84 -66.84 28.17
C ALA A 611 37.20 -66.78 28.92
N THR A 612 37.45 -65.69 29.64
CA THR A 612 38.66 -65.53 30.46
C THR A 612 38.68 -66.52 31.62
N LEU A 613 37.56 -66.68 32.32
CA LEU A 613 37.44 -67.66 33.40
C LEU A 613 37.50 -69.09 32.87
N GLU A 614 36.84 -69.40 31.75
CA GLU A 614 36.91 -70.73 31.13
C GLU A 614 38.35 -71.07 30.73
N GLY A 615 39.10 -70.12 30.14
CA GLY A 615 40.51 -70.33 29.83
C GLY A 615 41.39 -70.56 31.07
N ALA A 616 41.11 -69.86 32.17
CA ALA A 616 41.79 -70.08 33.44
C ALA A 616 41.42 -71.45 34.07
N ALA A 617 40.15 -71.84 34.01
CA ALA A 617 39.68 -73.15 34.46
C ALA A 617 40.31 -74.28 33.63
N GLU A 618 40.35 -74.16 32.31
CA GLU A 618 40.98 -75.13 31.42
C GLU A 618 42.48 -75.28 31.71
N SER A 619 43.19 -74.18 31.97
CA SER A 619 44.60 -74.24 32.37
C SER A 619 44.82 -74.94 33.72
N LEU A 620 43.82 -74.96 34.61
CA LEU A 620 43.87 -75.74 35.85
C LEU A 620 43.52 -77.21 35.62
N ARG A 621 42.61 -77.50 34.67
CA ARG A 621 42.23 -78.85 34.24
C ARG A 621 43.31 -79.55 33.42
N GLN A 622 44.35 -78.85 32.96
CA GLN A 622 45.49 -79.44 32.26
C GLN A 622 46.75 -79.42 33.14
N PRO A 623 46.90 -80.35 34.10
CA PRO A 623 48.04 -80.35 34.98
C PRO A 623 49.34 -80.69 34.23
N ALA A 624 50.30 -79.78 34.28
CA ALA A 624 51.67 -80.07 33.85
C ALA A 624 52.29 -81.13 34.77
N ALA A 625 53.09 -82.04 34.21
CA ALA A 625 53.81 -83.03 34.99
C ALA A 625 54.62 -82.36 36.11
N VAL A 626 54.41 -82.82 37.35
CA VAL A 626 55.06 -82.26 38.53
C VAL A 626 56.52 -82.73 38.55
N SER A 627 57.45 -81.75 38.57
CA SER A 627 58.89 -82.01 38.57
C SER A 627 59.40 -82.31 39.98
N ALA A 628 60.42 -83.17 40.08
CA ALA A 628 61.15 -83.39 41.32
C ALA A 628 62.17 -82.27 41.65
N ASP A 629 62.36 -81.30 40.74
CA ASP A 629 63.25 -80.15 40.92
C ASP A 629 62.58 -79.06 41.79
N PRO A 630 63.15 -78.73 42.97
CA PRO A 630 62.61 -77.72 43.87
C PRO A 630 62.48 -76.32 43.23
N GLY A 631 63.39 -75.93 42.34
CA GLY A 631 63.33 -74.64 41.66
C GLY A 631 62.18 -74.57 40.65
N LEU A 632 61.90 -75.67 39.95
CA LEU A 632 60.72 -75.76 39.08
C LEU A 632 59.42 -75.79 39.88
N LEU A 633 59.38 -76.48 41.02
CA LEU A 633 58.21 -76.48 41.92
C LEU A 633 57.91 -75.09 42.50
N GLN A 634 58.94 -74.35 42.94
CA GLN A 634 58.79 -72.97 43.40
C GLN A 634 58.23 -72.05 42.29
N ASN A 635 58.71 -72.19 41.05
CA ASN A 635 58.13 -71.46 39.92
C ASN A 635 56.65 -71.80 39.72
N ARG A 636 56.26 -73.07 39.83
CA ARG A 636 54.85 -73.49 39.70
C ARG A 636 53.96 -73.01 40.85
N ILE A 637 54.51 -72.88 42.06
CA ILE A 637 53.82 -72.25 43.21
C ILE A 637 53.62 -70.77 42.93
N ALA A 638 54.66 -70.06 42.50
CA ALA A 638 54.58 -68.65 42.16
C ALA A 638 53.56 -68.38 41.03
N GLU A 639 53.50 -69.24 40.01
CA GLU A 639 52.47 -69.18 38.96
C GLU A 639 51.05 -69.37 39.52
N ASN A 640 50.87 -70.28 40.48
CA ASN A 640 49.57 -70.55 41.10
C ASN A 640 49.14 -69.42 42.06
N GLU A 641 50.08 -68.83 42.80
CA GLU A 641 49.86 -67.63 43.60
C GLU A 641 49.49 -66.43 42.71
N ALA A 642 50.19 -66.25 41.58
CA ALA A 642 49.86 -65.21 40.60
C ALA A 642 48.45 -65.39 40.02
N LEU A 643 47.97 -66.63 39.82
CA LEU A 643 46.60 -66.90 39.42
C LEU A 643 45.58 -66.48 40.50
N LEU A 644 45.84 -66.82 41.77
CA LEU A 644 44.98 -66.43 42.90
C LEU A 644 44.93 -64.90 43.07
N ASP A 645 46.07 -64.22 42.94
CA ASP A 645 46.12 -62.77 42.97
C ASP A 645 45.38 -62.16 41.77
N SER A 646 45.48 -62.75 40.58
CA SER A 646 44.73 -62.31 39.40
C SER A 646 43.22 -62.48 39.55
N LEU A 647 42.74 -63.47 40.31
CA LEU A 647 41.33 -63.60 40.69
C LEU A 647 40.93 -62.51 41.67
N ARG A 648 41.72 -62.26 42.72
CA ARG A 648 41.46 -61.17 43.69
C ARG A 648 41.34 -59.81 43.01
N GLU A 649 42.22 -59.52 42.05
CA GLU A 649 42.17 -58.28 41.27
C GLU A 649 40.88 -58.14 40.45
N LYS A 650 40.27 -59.25 40.00
CA LYS A 650 39.06 -59.27 39.19
C LYS A 650 37.75 -59.36 40.00
N GLU A 651 37.83 -59.61 41.31
CA GLU A 651 36.67 -59.82 42.20
C GLU A 651 35.70 -58.63 42.17
N ALA A 652 36.22 -57.41 42.32
CA ALA A 652 35.42 -56.19 42.28
C ALA A 652 34.69 -55.99 40.93
N ALA A 653 35.30 -56.42 39.82
CA ALA A 653 34.68 -56.34 38.50
C ALA A 653 33.54 -57.36 38.34
N LEU A 654 33.70 -58.55 38.91
CA LEU A 654 32.66 -59.58 38.94
C LEU A 654 31.45 -59.12 39.76
N ASP A 655 31.69 -58.57 40.95
CA ASP A 655 30.61 -58.05 41.81
C ASP A 655 29.82 -56.93 41.13
N ALA A 656 30.51 -55.98 40.49
CA ALA A 656 29.87 -54.91 39.73
C ALA A 656 29.04 -55.45 38.54
N MET A 657 29.52 -56.49 37.84
CA MET A 657 28.74 -57.15 36.78
C MET A 657 27.49 -57.86 37.32
N LYS A 658 27.61 -58.54 38.47
CA LYS A 658 26.49 -59.22 39.13
C LYS A 658 25.44 -58.24 39.63
N GLU A 659 25.85 -57.12 40.23
CA GLU A 659 24.93 -56.08 40.68
C GLU A 659 24.11 -55.54 39.50
N ARG A 660 24.78 -55.18 38.39
CA ARG A 660 24.13 -54.70 37.17
C ARG A 660 23.22 -55.75 36.52
N ALA A 661 23.62 -57.03 36.52
CA ALA A 661 22.76 -58.12 36.06
C ALA A 661 21.52 -58.28 36.95
N ASN A 662 21.68 -58.22 38.27
CA ASN A 662 20.57 -58.34 39.22
C ASN A 662 19.58 -57.19 39.08
N GLU A 663 20.04 -55.97 38.82
CA GLU A 663 19.17 -54.83 38.52
C GLU A 663 18.32 -55.06 37.25
N LEU A 664 18.93 -55.61 36.20
CA LEU A 664 18.23 -56.00 34.96
C LEU A 664 17.21 -57.11 35.21
N LEU A 665 17.60 -58.17 35.93
CA LEU A 665 16.76 -59.32 36.23
C LEU A 665 15.57 -58.94 37.12
N ALA A 666 15.76 -58.04 38.09
CA ALA A 666 14.70 -57.58 39.00
C ALA A 666 13.56 -56.85 38.27
N ARG A 667 13.83 -56.31 37.07
CA ARG A 667 12.85 -55.60 36.25
C ARG A 667 12.32 -56.43 35.08
N ALA A 668 12.91 -57.59 34.82
CA ALA A 668 12.49 -58.47 33.75
C ALA A 668 11.12 -59.10 34.05
N GLN A 669 10.35 -59.35 32.99
CA GLN A 669 9.09 -60.07 33.12
C GLN A 669 9.33 -61.59 33.30
N PRO A 670 8.43 -62.30 34.00
CA PRO A 670 8.50 -63.76 34.12
C PRO A 670 8.48 -64.42 32.73
N GLY A 671 9.53 -65.16 32.39
CA GLY A 671 9.65 -65.86 31.10
C GLY A 671 10.36 -65.08 29.99
N ASP A 672 10.97 -63.91 30.27
CA ASP A 672 11.83 -63.21 29.32
C ASP A 672 13.09 -64.05 28.99
N ALA A 673 13.25 -64.42 27.72
CA ALA A 673 14.36 -65.22 27.23
C ALA A 673 15.72 -64.51 27.41
N ALA A 674 15.77 -63.19 27.21
CA ALA A 674 16.99 -62.40 27.38
C ALA A 674 17.40 -62.34 28.86
N ALA A 675 16.42 -62.19 29.75
CA ALA A 675 16.66 -62.26 31.20
C ALA A 675 17.14 -63.65 31.62
N SER A 676 16.54 -64.71 31.07
CA SER A 676 16.98 -66.08 31.32
C SER A 676 18.41 -66.33 30.84
N GLU A 677 18.82 -65.73 29.73
CA GLU A 677 20.19 -65.83 29.22
C GLU A 677 21.19 -65.11 30.14
N VAL A 678 20.90 -63.88 30.55
CA VAL A 678 21.74 -63.13 31.51
C VAL A 678 21.86 -63.89 32.83
N ALA A 679 20.76 -64.43 33.35
CA ALA A 679 20.77 -65.25 34.56
C ALA A 679 21.66 -66.50 34.42
N ALA A 680 21.57 -67.19 33.27
CA ALA A 680 22.41 -68.35 32.99
C ALA A 680 23.90 -67.99 32.89
N LYS A 681 24.24 -66.86 32.25
CA LYS A 681 25.63 -66.36 32.16
C LYS A 681 26.20 -66.00 33.54
N ILE A 682 25.42 -65.35 34.40
CA ILE A 682 25.84 -65.06 35.79
C ILE A 682 26.04 -66.35 36.60
N GLN A 683 25.15 -67.33 36.45
CA GLN A 683 25.31 -68.62 37.12
C GLN A 683 26.58 -69.36 36.64
N ALA A 684 26.87 -69.34 35.35
CA ALA A 684 28.10 -69.91 34.80
C ALA A 684 29.35 -69.19 35.33
N LEU A 685 29.31 -67.86 35.46
CA LEU A 685 30.38 -67.08 36.09
C LEU A 685 30.63 -67.52 37.54
N ASP A 686 29.57 -67.69 38.35
CA ASP A 686 29.69 -68.16 39.73
C ASP A 686 30.30 -69.56 39.83
N GLN A 687 29.91 -70.46 38.92
CA GLN A 687 30.44 -71.82 38.86
C GLN A 687 31.93 -71.83 38.51
N LEU A 688 32.33 -71.14 37.45
CA LEU A 688 33.73 -71.07 37.03
C LEU A 688 34.61 -70.38 38.07
N TRP A 689 34.13 -69.28 38.67
CA TRP A 689 34.88 -68.58 39.72
C TRP A 689 35.15 -69.49 40.93
N GLY A 690 34.13 -70.24 41.38
CA GLY A 690 34.26 -71.20 42.47
C GLY A 690 35.06 -72.46 42.11
N GLU A 691 35.08 -72.86 40.84
CA GLU A 691 35.95 -73.92 40.33
C GLU A 691 37.42 -73.50 40.38
N ILE A 692 37.77 -72.36 39.78
CA ILE A 692 39.16 -71.88 39.70
C ILE A 692 39.73 -71.63 41.10
N GLY A 693 38.96 -70.98 41.99
CA GLY A 693 39.39 -70.73 43.36
C GLY A 693 39.74 -72.01 44.11
N ARG A 694 38.83 -73.00 44.12
CA ARG A 694 39.08 -74.30 44.77
C ARG A 694 40.22 -75.07 44.09
N GLY A 695 40.26 -75.06 42.77
CA GLY A 695 41.31 -75.74 41.99
C GLY A 695 42.70 -75.17 42.27
N ALA A 696 42.84 -73.85 42.28
CA ALA A 696 44.09 -73.17 42.59
C ALA A 696 44.51 -73.36 44.05
N GLU A 697 43.58 -73.34 45.01
CA GLU A 697 43.89 -73.64 46.42
C GLU A 697 44.39 -75.09 46.60
N MET A 698 43.70 -76.06 46.02
CA MET A 698 44.11 -77.48 46.08
C MET A 698 45.47 -77.71 45.40
N ARG A 699 45.67 -77.15 44.21
CA ARG A 699 46.94 -77.22 43.47
C ARG A 699 48.08 -76.56 44.28
N GLY A 700 47.81 -75.41 44.91
CA GLY A 700 48.78 -74.72 45.75
C GLY A 700 49.17 -75.54 46.99
N ALA A 701 48.19 -76.08 47.72
CA ALA A 701 48.45 -76.95 48.87
C ALA A 701 49.28 -78.18 48.47
N PHE A 702 48.93 -78.79 47.34
CA PHE A 702 49.65 -79.94 46.82
C PHE A 702 51.09 -79.60 46.40
N LEU A 703 51.31 -78.52 45.64
CA LEU A 703 52.66 -78.13 45.21
C LEU A 703 53.57 -77.80 46.40
N ASN A 704 53.02 -77.23 47.46
CA ASN A 704 53.75 -76.97 48.71
C ASN A 704 54.14 -78.29 49.43
N ASP A 705 53.23 -79.26 49.50
CA ASP A 705 53.54 -80.59 50.03
C ASP A 705 54.61 -81.31 49.18
N ALA A 706 54.46 -81.28 47.86
CA ALA A 706 55.44 -81.82 46.92
C ALA A 706 56.81 -81.13 47.03
N LEU A 707 56.86 -79.81 47.23
CA LEU A 707 58.10 -79.06 47.45
C LEU A 707 58.78 -79.46 48.76
N ALA A 708 58.01 -79.64 49.84
CA ALA A 708 58.54 -80.10 51.13
C ALA A 708 59.17 -81.49 51.00
N LYS A 709 58.47 -82.41 50.33
CA LYS A 709 58.98 -83.77 50.04
C LYS A 709 60.19 -83.76 49.12
N ALA A 710 60.20 -82.94 48.07
CA ALA A 710 61.35 -82.79 47.19
C ALA A 710 62.58 -82.26 47.96
N HIS A 711 62.43 -81.24 48.80
CA HIS A 711 63.50 -80.75 49.66
C HIS A 711 64.04 -81.83 50.60
N GLN A 712 63.15 -82.62 51.20
CA GLN A 712 63.53 -83.75 52.04
C GLN A 712 64.33 -84.80 51.24
N PHE A 713 63.82 -85.23 50.08
CA PHE A 713 64.51 -86.17 49.19
C PHE A 713 65.90 -85.68 48.79
N TRP A 714 66.05 -84.42 48.34
CA TRP A 714 67.34 -83.87 47.95
C TRP A 714 68.30 -83.71 49.13
N ALA A 715 67.80 -83.42 50.34
CA ALA A 715 68.61 -83.39 51.56
C ALA A 715 69.12 -84.79 51.92
N GLU A 716 68.25 -85.82 51.87
CA GLU A 716 68.67 -87.20 52.12
C GLU A 716 69.64 -87.72 51.05
N LEU A 717 69.45 -87.34 49.78
CA LEU A 717 70.36 -87.66 48.68
C LEU A 717 71.74 -87.01 48.90
N ASP A 718 71.78 -85.74 49.31
CA ASP A 718 73.02 -85.01 49.63
C ASP A 718 73.72 -85.64 50.84
N ASP A 719 72.98 -86.02 51.88
CA ASP A 719 73.55 -86.72 53.05
C ASP A 719 74.07 -88.12 52.70
N CYS A 720 73.36 -88.86 51.84
CA CYS A 720 73.86 -90.13 51.28
C CYS A 720 75.16 -89.89 50.49
N GLN A 721 75.21 -88.83 49.69
CA GLN A 721 76.38 -88.50 48.88
C GLN A 721 77.58 -88.12 49.77
N LYS A 722 77.37 -87.31 50.81
CA LYS A 722 78.39 -87.01 51.83
C LYS A 722 78.86 -88.26 52.56
N ALA A 723 77.95 -89.13 52.98
CA ALA A 723 78.31 -90.39 53.64
C ALA A 723 79.13 -91.30 52.72
N ILE A 724 78.80 -91.36 51.43
CA ILE A 724 79.60 -92.07 50.42
C ILE A 724 80.99 -91.44 50.29
N ASP A 725 81.08 -90.11 50.25
CA ASP A 725 82.36 -89.41 50.09
C ASP A 725 83.22 -89.49 51.35
N ASP A 726 82.64 -89.47 52.55
CA ASP A 726 83.30 -89.76 53.82
C ASP A 726 83.81 -91.20 53.89
N LEU A 727 83.01 -92.17 53.40
CA LEU A 727 83.44 -93.57 53.30
C LEU A 727 84.60 -93.73 52.31
N LYS A 728 84.55 -93.05 51.15
CA LYS A 728 85.69 -93.02 50.21
C LYS A 728 86.94 -92.44 50.87
N ALA A 729 86.80 -91.32 51.60
CA ALA A 729 87.91 -90.71 52.33
C ALA A 729 88.48 -91.65 53.40
N ARG A 730 87.64 -92.34 54.18
CA ARG A 730 88.07 -93.36 55.16
C ARG A 730 88.78 -94.54 54.50
N LEU A 731 88.30 -95.01 53.35
CA LEU A 731 88.95 -96.06 52.56
C LEU A 731 90.33 -95.62 52.04
N GLU A 732 90.48 -94.37 51.61
CA GLU A 732 91.75 -93.82 51.14
C GLU A 732 92.80 -93.68 52.27
N THR A 733 92.38 -93.57 53.53
CA THR A 733 93.30 -93.49 54.69
C THR A 733 93.86 -94.85 55.18
N LEU A 734 93.40 -95.98 54.62
CA LEU A 734 93.87 -97.31 55.01
C LEU A 734 95.20 -97.67 54.31
N GLU A 735 96.32 -97.56 55.03
CA GLU A 735 97.64 -98.02 54.53
C GLU A 735 97.78 -99.57 54.55
N PRO A 736 98.45 -100.20 53.58
CA PRO A 736 98.58 -101.67 53.50
C PRO A 736 99.39 -102.27 54.67
N ALA A 737 98.78 -103.11 55.53
CA ALA A 737 99.50 -103.78 56.62
C ALA A 737 100.23 -105.04 56.14
N ILE A 738 101.53 -104.93 55.86
CA ILE A 738 102.38 -106.08 55.53
C ILE A 738 103.02 -106.65 56.81
N GLY A 739 102.58 -107.83 57.23
CA GLY A 739 103.37 -108.75 58.06
C GLY A 739 103.31 -108.61 59.59
N GLN A 740 102.41 -107.80 60.16
CA GLN A 740 102.24 -107.70 61.63
C GLN A 740 100.82 -108.12 62.06
N PRO A 741 100.67 -109.21 62.84
CA PRO A 741 99.35 -109.76 63.20
C PRO A 741 98.52 -108.84 64.10
N GLU A 742 99.14 -107.97 64.90
CA GLU A 742 98.43 -106.97 65.72
C GLU A 742 97.81 -105.85 64.85
N ARG A 743 98.58 -105.31 63.89
CA ARG A 743 98.06 -104.30 62.94
C ARG A 743 97.05 -104.87 61.94
N LEU A 744 97.17 -106.15 61.58
CA LEU A 744 96.17 -106.87 60.79
C LEU A 744 94.87 -107.08 61.58
N ARG A 745 94.94 -107.24 62.90
CA ARG A 745 93.77 -107.28 63.78
C ARG A 745 93.10 -105.91 63.89
N GLU A 746 93.87 -104.84 64.09
CA GLU A 746 93.34 -103.47 64.06
C GLU A 746 92.76 -103.09 62.69
N GLN A 747 93.39 -103.55 61.59
CA GLN A 747 92.90 -103.30 60.23
C GLN A 747 91.69 -104.17 59.87
N GLN A 748 91.62 -105.42 60.34
CA GLN A 748 90.40 -106.24 60.27
C GLN A 748 89.28 -105.60 61.09
N GLN A 749 89.60 -105.04 62.26
CA GLN A 749 88.63 -104.36 63.11
C GLN A 749 88.13 -103.06 62.47
N GLY A 750 89.03 -102.25 61.89
CA GLY A 750 88.68 -101.05 61.12
C GLY A 750 87.94 -101.34 59.81
N LEU A 751 88.27 -102.43 59.10
CA LEU A 751 87.51 -102.91 57.95
C LEU A 751 86.15 -103.47 58.36
N THR A 752 86.01 -104.17 59.50
CA THR A 752 84.69 -104.57 60.03
C THR A 752 83.88 -103.39 60.56
N ASP A 753 84.53 -102.33 61.04
CA ASP A 753 83.86 -101.08 61.44
C ASP A 753 83.42 -100.28 60.21
N ILE A 754 84.21 -100.28 59.12
CA ILE A 754 83.82 -99.70 57.82
C ILE A 754 82.74 -100.55 57.15
N ASP A 755 82.83 -101.88 57.17
CA ASP A 755 81.84 -102.81 56.62
C ASP A 755 80.54 -102.78 57.43
N GLY A 756 80.63 -102.68 58.76
CA GLY A 756 79.51 -102.42 59.65
C GLY A 756 78.85 -101.06 59.39
N ALA A 757 79.64 -100.00 59.15
CA ALA A 757 79.12 -98.69 58.73
C ALA A 757 78.54 -98.73 57.30
N LEU A 758 79.13 -99.49 56.37
CA LEU A 758 78.64 -99.67 55.01
C LEU A 758 77.31 -100.43 54.97
N PHE A 759 77.11 -101.42 55.83
CA PHE A 759 75.84 -102.18 55.90
C PHE A 759 74.78 -101.49 56.76
N SER A 760 75.17 -100.77 57.82
CA SER A 760 74.28 -99.96 58.66
C SER A 760 73.76 -98.74 57.90
N ASP A 761 74.66 -97.88 57.41
CA ASP A 761 74.26 -96.57 56.91
C ASP A 761 73.79 -96.65 55.45
N LYS A 762 74.35 -97.54 54.63
CA LYS A 762 73.96 -97.64 53.20
C LYS A 762 72.64 -98.39 53.00
N SER A 763 72.36 -99.44 53.78
CA SER A 763 71.07 -100.14 53.67
C SER A 763 69.94 -99.34 54.30
N LEU A 764 70.21 -98.60 55.38
CA LEU A 764 69.21 -97.79 56.04
C LEU A 764 68.96 -96.48 55.29
N HIS A 765 70.00 -95.74 54.86
CA HIS A 765 69.80 -94.49 54.13
C HIS A 765 69.45 -94.67 52.65
N LEU A 766 70.01 -95.64 51.92
CA LEU A 766 69.55 -95.91 50.54
C LEU A 766 68.19 -96.60 50.54
N GLY A 767 67.92 -97.46 51.52
CA GLY A 767 66.60 -98.06 51.74
C GLY A 767 65.56 -97.01 52.07
N LYS A 768 65.86 -96.10 53.01
CA LYS A 768 64.99 -94.98 53.38
C LYS A 768 64.85 -93.96 52.25
N ALA A 769 65.92 -93.62 51.53
CA ALA A 769 65.84 -92.74 50.36
C ALA A 769 65.12 -93.39 49.17
N MET A 770 65.24 -94.70 48.94
CA MET A 770 64.43 -95.42 47.94
C MET A 770 62.99 -95.58 48.40
N GLU A 771 62.73 -95.80 49.68
CA GLU A 771 61.38 -95.87 50.27
C GLU A 771 60.71 -94.48 50.24
N GLU A 772 61.45 -93.41 50.50
CA GLU A 772 60.99 -92.02 50.38
C GLU A 772 60.86 -91.59 48.90
N ALA A 773 61.72 -92.08 47.99
CA ALA A 773 61.57 -91.84 46.55
C ALA A 773 60.42 -92.65 45.94
N MET A 774 60.19 -93.88 46.41
CA MET A 774 59.03 -94.68 46.05
C MET A 774 57.78 -94.05 46.64
N GLN A 775 57.81 -93.57 47.89
CA GLN A 775 56.71 -92.81 48.48
C GLN A 775 56.46 -91.52 47.71
N PHE A 776 57.49 -90.81 47.27
CA PHE A 776 57.36 -89.62 46.42
C PHE A 776 56.79 -89.97 45.05
N HIS A 777 57.18 -91.10 44.45
CA HIS A 777 56.62 -91.57 43.18
C HIS A 777 55.17 -92.06 43.32
N ASP A 778 54.85 -92.73 44.42
CA ASP A 778 53.51 -93.17 44.79
C ASP A 778 52.62 -91.95 45.09
N ASP A 779 53.16 -90.93 45.76
CA ASP A 779 52.49 -89.65 45.99
C ASP A 779 52.27 -88.88 44.68
N LEU A 780 53.23 -88.91 43.74
CA LEU A 780 53.08 -88.35 42.39
C LEU A 780 52.05 -89.12 41.56
N SER A 781 51.97 -90.44 41.72
CA SER A 781 50.97 -91.27 41.05
C SER A 781 49.59 -91.06 41.66
N ALA A 782 49.50 -90.98 42.99
CA ALA A 782 48.29 -90.64 43.72
C ALA A 782 47.81 -89.23 43.40
N LEU A 783 48.73 -88.28 43.16
CA LEU A 783 48.40 -86.98 42.63
C LEU A 783 47.80 -87.09 41.23
N HIS A 784 48.44 -87.84 40.34
CA HIS A 784 47.97 -87.98 38.98
C HIS A 784 46.56 -88.57 38.97
N GLU A 785 46.31 -89.63 39.77
CA GLU A 785 45.00 -90.21 39.98
C GLU A 785 44.01 -89.25 40.67
N PHE A 786 44.45 -88.44 41.65
CA PHE A 786 43.59 -87.45 42.30
C PHE A 786 43.18 -86.33 41.35
N LEU A 787 44.10 -85.85 40.51
CA LEU A 787 43.83 -84.85 39.48
C LEU A 787 42.93 -85.44 38.39
N GLU A 788 43.19 -86.66 37.91
CA GLU A 788 42.30 -87.38 37.00
C GLU A 788 40.91 -87.60 37.61
N ALA A 789 40.82 -87.92 38.90
CA ALA A 789 39.54 -88.11 39.59
C ALA A 789 38.82 -86.77 39.87
N ALA A 790 39.56 -85.70 40.13
CA ALA A 790 39.03 -84.34 40.25
C ALA A 790 38.54 -83.83 38.88
N GLU A 791 39.28 -84.10 37.81
CA GLU A 791 38.92 -83.85 36.41
C GLU A 791 37.70 -84.66 35.99
N GLN A 792 37.61 -85.95 36.32
CA GLN A 792 36.44 -86.78 36.05
C GLN A 792 35.23 -86.31 36.86
N ARG A 793 35.41 -85.88 38.11
CA ARG A 793 34.34 -85.26 38.90
C ARG A 793 33.88 -83.95 38.25
N LEU A 794 34.81 -83.13 37.77
CA LEU A 794 34.52 -81.90 37.04
C LEU A 794 33.80 -82.15 35.71
N HIS A 795 34.25 -83.11 34.90
CA HIS A 795 33.60 -83.51 33.66
C HIS A 795 32.24 -84.20 33.89
N SER A 796 32.07 -84.90 35.02
CA SER A 796 30.78 -85.52 35.40
C SER A 796 29.75 -84.51 35.90
N MET A 797 30.20 -83.31 36.31
CA MET A 797 29.35 -82.12 36.42
C MET A 797 29.17 -81.55 35.01
N GLY A 798 28.34 -82.18 34.17
CA GLY A 798 28.01 -81.63 32.84
C GLY A 798 27.46 -80.19 32.93
N PRO A 799 27.37 -79.44 31.80
CA PRO A 799 26.81 -78.09 31.82
C PRO A 799 25.43 -78.16 32.45
N ALA A 800 25.20 -77.30 33.46
CA ALA A 800 23.99 -77.31 34.27
C ALA A 800 22.76 -77.25 33.36
N LYS A 801 22.12 -78.39 33.12
CA LYS A 801 20.79 -78.43 32.50
C LYS A 801 19.82 -77.80 33.51
N ASN A 802 19.14 -76.76 33.04
CA ASN A 802 17.99 -76.11 33.67
C ASN A 802 17.13 -77.12 34.45
N VAL A 803 17.18 -77.06 35.78
CA VAL A 803 16.17 -77.68 36.64
C VAL A 803 15.11 -76.63 36.89
N ALA A 804 13.97 -76.83 36.24
CA ALA A 804 12.74 -76.10 36.48
C ALA A 804 12.34 -76.19 37.96
N VAL A 805 11.90 -75.05 38.48
CA VAL A 805 11.27 -74.89 39.79
C VAL A 805 9.90 -75.57 39.77
N GLU A 806 9.71 -76.60 40.59
CA GLU A 806 8.37 -76.95 41.09
C GLU A 806 8.44 -77.22 42.60
N GLY A 807 7.64 -76.46 43.32
CA GLY A 807 7.46 -76.56 44.76
C GLY A 807 6.57 -77.74 45.14
N ASP A 808 6.95 -78.38 46.25
CA ASP A 808 6.13 -79.31 47.02
C ASP A 808 4.88 -78.57 47.56
N PRO A 809 3.70 -79.22 47.55
CA PRO A 809 3.19 -79.58 48.86
C PRO A 809 2.47 -80.94 48.92
N THR A 810 2.78 -81.63 50.02
CA THR A 810 1.88 -82.41 50.88
C THR A 810 1.56 -83.88 50.55
N GLN A 811 2.00 -84.71 51.50
CA GLN A 811 1.29 -85.81 52.16
C GLN A 811 0.82 -87.06 51.37
N ALA A 812 1.30 -88.18 51.93
CA ALA A 812 0.56 -89.40 52.27
C ALA A 812 0.76 -90.66 51.40
N ARG A 813 1.27 -91.68 52.09
CA ARG A 813 0.94 -93.12 52.06
C ARG A 813 1.03 -93.89 50.73
N GLY A 814 1.86 -94.93 50.80
CA GLY A 814 1.48 -96.28 50.32
C GLY A 814 2.15 -96.75 49.04
N ALA A 815 3.02 -97.76 49.18
CA ALA A 815 3.30 -98.77 48.14
C ALA A 815 1.99 -99.50 47.73
N PRO A 816 1.88 -100.24 46.60
CA PRO A 816 2.97 -100.90 45.85
C PRO A 816 2.86 -100.97 44.28
N THR A 817 3.98 -101.36 43.65
CA THR A 817 4.17 -102.21 42.44
C THR A 817 3.40 -101.97 41.10
N PHE A 818 4.17 -101.76 40.01
CA PHE A 818 4.17 -102.31 38.61
C PHE A 818 2.86 -102.84 37.94
N PRO A 819 2.67 -102.86 36.58
CA PRO A 819 3.67 -102.77 35.49
C PRO A 819 3.29 -102.02 34.16
N SER A 820 4.32 -101.68 33.37
CA SER A 820 4.47 -101.83 31.88
C SER A 820 3.52 -101.18 30.83
N ARG A 821 4.20 -100.62 29.80
CA ARG A 821 3.82 -100.33 28.39
C ARG A 821 2.83 -99.17 28.16
N THR A 822 3.07 -98.22 27.26
CA THR A 822 3.73 -98.22 25.93
C THR A 822 4.71 -97.08 25.72
#